data_AF-A0A167Q1D0-F1
#
_entry.id   AF-A0A167Q1D0-F1
#
_cell.length_a   1.000
_cell.length_b   1.000
_cell.length_c   1.000
_cell.angle_alpha   90.00
_cell.angle_beta   90.00
_cell.angle_gamma   90.00
#
_symmetry.space_group_name_H-M   'P 1'
#
loop_
_entity.id
_entity.type
_entity.pdbx_description
1 polymer ?
#
loop_
_entity_poly.entity_id
_entity_poly.type
_entity_poly.pdbx_seq_one_letter_code
_entity_poly.pdbx_strand_id
1 'polypeptide(L)'
;MAPLTRSAAGASFTQVAQPPRQNEVINIDDDSQQSFDEDEELEDEEQISEDQSEDQSEDQSEDQDEDMDEDMDGDTASETGSDVSDPEPSMQSTFGASGKYQDAPLFTAAGAQEALHPLRRTADRVTRQIEAFADKLDQFKRDNSTDDFNSAQAAYKLVQSYRDIANNAIKEIETQQTGDRTKPGLRSSGSQDTKSYEEIRRLQLEADTWRLLLNLISIDDPSSRASYKAGRQTAFQNLHRYSSDREIWEEFLNADQYGLECVVAMRWLEETSKTGSQEFDTLITEMEEQSRSGQGLFTTGWLHTKESIKGHKRLRAWPQPLEPNDPGISRSLLSKDEQKPLVTQLDPDALTRQKHSLEKEDEFFERATWITCWKMLRQGENWTKIREWAEGRLEGWRAVSLCGSSVDPESASSRYPSDDGHTRLMNSRAHDSWRTACSALTRDPNTDEFQRAVYSLLAGETDAAASVCRSWDDFLYVYFNRVVLSRYQGFCKQFQRKLSHSPNTPVAFKPEPAGHAELQKFLVYLKGNDRVSGEARNPFRNIQAMILSKGYDTFFTSLAHAVSQVSTDKYGNTSVIPEIVRKPVDESFLIAADDEEALRIAAHVYVVASARGYARVDAHFVETASVIVAGHIATLEDRGLFHLVPLYVSLLPAPMGPEVLSKILIEIVDPQEKVRQVRLARKHHIDMETVLDVQWAWVKEHVSAVDHSRGVTGYSRVLRRPDGSRALVSPKTDLIGTFVAPEDDRMIRSLEWLRYIDGQWDKICDLGSWLYRKFFLADKLAAARELSFRLRLADISIEKFGSDIISMPPQEAYTEATTPSSPTKSKRNSLHRRSLSGSNNIALVSAYYKAQRVLDLESLAIGFDAVEQFAHVHEQMSKTKRRRDSGTLKGMGQDMNEYVTVLEECVGAVVIEDWLPTSTDAEEEEDFEHIRTTYIPELLLDWHNALYYASHTLERHDLLTSCMVVSIWAANYEHITRAFTKSRRMAELVDVLALSSKALVIRDSSQRRSPMDHTTFEKGQELKIWDVTISEEEKKRLGIVSSADREQ
;
A
#
# COMPACT_ATOMS: atom_id res chain seq x y z
N MET A 1 -4.01 76.75 56.36
CA MET A 1 -5.22 77.53 56.74
C MET A 1 -5.84 76.88 57.98
N ALA A 2 -6.86 77.50 58.57
CA ALA A 2 -7.55 77.03 59.77
C ALA A 2 -8.76 76.11 59.40
N PRO A 3 -9.64 75.64 60.33
CA PRO A 3 -9.81 74.19 60.54
C PRO A 3 -11.31 73.74 60.60
N LEU A 4 -11.61 72.69 61.40
CA LEU A 4 -12.93 72.24 61.91
C LEU A 4 -13.76 71.31 60.99
N THR A 5 -14.67 70.41 61.42
CA THR A 5 -14.94 69.72 62.72
C THR A 5 -16.00 68.62 62.55
N ARG A 6 -16.00 67.60 63.45
CA ARG A 6 -17.20 66.90 64.03
C ARG A 6 -18.09 66.06 63.07
N SER A 7 -18.95 65.14 63.54
CA SER A 7 -19.12 64.48 64.86
C SER A 7 -19.90 63.17 64.71
N ALA A 8 -19.82 62.26 65.69
CA ALA A 8 -20.60 61.02 65.74
C ALA A 8 -21.94 61.16 66.51
N ALA A 9 -22.91 60.31 66.16
CA ALA A 9 -24.07 59.89 66.97
C ALA A 9 -24.66 58.58 66.36
N GLY A 10 -25.24 57.63 67.09
CA GLY A 10 -25.23 57.43 68.55
C GLY A 10 -26.47 56.70 69.10
N ALA A 11 -26.28 55.45 69.61
CA ALA A 11 -27.23 54.69 70.45
C ALA A 11 -28.56 54.21 69.77
N SER A 12 -29.33 53.22 70.27
CA SER A 12 -29.19 52.36 71.46
C SER A 12 -29.97 51.02 71.36
N PHE A 13 -29.48 49.99 72.05
CA PHE A 13 -30.12 48.78 72.65
C PHE A 13 -31.60 48.39 72.39
N THR A 14 -31.81 47.08 72.22
CA THR A 14 -32.57 46.22 73.18
C THR A 14 -32.08 44.76 73.18
N GLN A 15 -32.09 44.12 74.37
CA GLN A 15 -32.16 42.65 74.57
C GLN A 15 -33.66 42.30 74.83
N VAL A 16 -34.19 41.07 74.95
CA VAL A 16 -33.82 39.80 75.62
C VAL A 16 -34.70 38.69 74.93
N ALA A 17 -34.30 37.42 74.70
CA ALA A 17 -34.47 36.33 75.68
C ALA A 17 -33.94 34.94 75.24
N GLN A 18 -33.57 34.14 76.24
CA GLN A 18 -33.54 32.67 76.32
C GLN A 18 -34.56 32.25 77.42
N PRO A 19 -34.80 30.98 77.83
CA PRO A 19 -34.20 29.66 77.50
C PRO A 19 -35.32 28.62 77.15
N PRO A 20 -35.23 27.27 77.37
CA PRO A 20 -34.13 26.38 77.78
C PRO A 20 -33.92 25.10 76.91
N ARG A 21 -33.05 24.21 77.41
CA ARG A 21 -32.60 22.92 76.82
C ARG A 21 -33.54 21.75 77.12
N GLN A 22 -33.37 20.64 76.39
CA GLN A 22 -33.41 19.29 76.98
C GLN A 22 -32.49 18.31 76.20
N ASN A 23 -32.05 17.24 76.86
CA ASN A 23 -31.19 16.16 76.32
C ASN A 23 -31.81 14.80 76.68
N GLU A 24 -31.78 13.83 75.75
CA GLU A 24 -31.81 12.37 75.95
C GLU A 24 -31.40 11.77 74.57
N VAL A 25 -30.43 10.87 74.38
CA VAL A 25 -29.90 9.66 75.07
C VAL A 25 -30.55 8.36 74.61
N ILE A 26 -29.90 7.75 73.60
CA ILE A 26 -29.60 6.32 73.39
C ILE A 26 -30.74 5.30 73.58
N ASN A 27 -31.04 4.55 72.51
CA ASN A 27 -30.96 3.08 72.57
C ASN A 27 -30.65 2.47 71.19
N ILE A 28 -30.23 1.21 71.21
CA ILE A 28 -29.74 0.39 70.10
C ILE A 28 -30.66 -0.85 70.00
N ASP A 29 -30.75 -1.49 68.84
CA ASP A 29 -30.65 -2.96 68.64
C ASP A 29 -30.88 -3.32 67.16
N ASP A 30 -29.97 -4.15 66.63
CA ASP A 30 -30.05 -5.27 65.67
C ASP A 30 -31.28 -5.43 64.72
N ASP A 31 -31.18 -6.09 63.55
CA ASP A 31 -30.20 -7.12 63.16
C ASP A 31 -30.01 -7.25 61.62
N SER A 32 -28.98 -8.00 61.24
CA SER A 32 -28.85 -8.82 60.02
C SER A 32 -28.48 -8.16 58.68
N GLN A 33 -27.86 -8.98 57.83
CA GLN A 33 -27.26 -8.66 56.53
C GLN A 33 -28.10 -9.29 55.41
N GLN A 34 -28.10 -8.70 54.20
CA GLN A 34 -27.77 -9.47 52.98
C GLN A 34 -27.46 -8.55 51.79
N SER A 35 -26.66 -9.09 50.86
CA SER A 35 -26.40 -8.56 49.52
C SER A 35 -27.46 -9.04 48.54
N PHE A 36 -27.70 -8.28 47.47
CA PHE A 36 -27.83 -8.84 46.11
C PHE A 36 -27.55 -7.77 45.05
N ASP A 37 -27.03 -8.19 43.91
CA ASP A 37 -27.03 -7.45 42.65
C ASP A 37 -28.42 -7.58 42.00
N GLU A 38 -28.82 -6.62 41.15
CA GLU A 38 -29.66 -6.90 39.97
C GLU A 38 -29.63 -5.71 38.99
N ASP A 39 -29.71 -6.02 37.70
CA ASP A 39 -29.92 -5.06 36.60
C ASP A 39 -31.42 -4.69 36.51
N GLU A 40 -31.76 -3.52 35.95
CA GLU A 40 -33.14 -3.24 35.49
C GLU A 40 -33.14 -2.82 34.01
N GLU A 41 -34.00 -3.49 33.24
CA GLU A 41 -34.31 -3.21 31.84
C GLU A 41 -35.29 -2.02 31.73
N LEU A 42 -35.40 -1.41 30.54
CA LEU A 42 -36.48 -0.46 30.22
C LEU A 42 -37.02 -0.76 28.81
N GLU A 43 -38.27 -1.22 28.77
CA GLU A 43 -39.08 -1.39 27.55
C GLU A 43 -39.94 -0.12 27.26
N ASP A 44 -40.99 -0.29 26.44
CA ASP A 44 -41.95 0.69 25.90
C ASP A 44 -41.40 1.59 24.75
N GLU A 45 -41.58 1.19 23.50
CA GLU A 45 -42.80 1.29 22.65
C GLU A 45 -43.04 2.69 22.03
N GLU A 46 -42.99 2.77 20.70
CA GLU A 46 -44.11 3.36 19.92
C GLU A 46 -44.14 2.79 18.49
N GLN A 47 -45.32 2.84 17.85
CA GLN A 47 -45.67 2.07 16.65
C GLN A 47 -45.51 2.88 15.35
N ILE A 48 -45.47 2.22 14.18
CA ILE A 48 -46.18 2.67 12.95
C ILE A 48 -46.28 1.55 11.88
N SER A 49 -47.51 1.35 11.40
CA SER A 49 -48.01 0.59 10.24
C SER A 49 -47.12 -0.43 9.50
N GLU A 50 -47.59 -1.68 9.48
CA GLU A 50 -47.45 -2.58 8.33
C GLU A 50 -48.21 -2.02 7.11
N ASP A 51 -47.72 -2.28 5.90
CA ASP A 51 -48.56 -2.46 4.70
C ASP A 51 -47.85 -3.43 3.74
N GLN A 52 -48.58 -4.35 3.13
CA GLN A 52 -48.00 -5.53 2.45
C GLN A 52 -48.09 -5.45 0.92
N SER A 53 -46.99 -5.77 0.23
CA SER A 53 -47.06 -6.28 -1.15
C SER A 53 -45.92 -7.26 -1.41
N GLU A 54 -46.29 -8.53 -1.64
CA GLU A 54 -45.38 -9.61 -1.97
C GLU A 54 -44.83 -9.44 -3.40
N ASP A 55 -43.57 -9.83 -3.63
CA ASP A 55 -43.22 -10.56 -4.85
C ASP A 55 -41.97 -11.41 -4.57
N GLN A 56 -41.99 -12.66 -5.05
CA GLN A 56 -40.99 -13.68 -4.71
C GLN A 56 -39.98 -13.87 -5.84
N SER A 57 -38.70 -14.05 -5.50
CA SER A 57 -37.82 -14.93 -6.26
C SER A 57 -36.79 -15.55 -5.32
N GLU A 58 -36.67 -16.87 -5.41
CA GLU A 58 -35.76 -17.69 -4.62
C GLU A 58 -34.41 -17.78 -5.34
N ASP A 59 -33.32 -17.87 -4.58
CA ASP A 59 -32.16 -18.68 -4.98
C ASP A 59 -31.47 -19.18 -3.69
N GLN A 60 -31.32 -20.49 -3.57
CA GLN A 60 -30.71 -21.16 -2.43
C GLN A 60 -29.34 -21.72 -2.82
N SER A 61 -28.35 -21.54 -1.95
CA SER A 61 -27.13 -22.34 -1.93
C SER A 61 -26.79 -22.66 -0.47
N GLU A 62 -27.14 -23.87 -0.04
CA GLU A 62 -26.80 -24.37 1.29
C GLU A 62 -25.35 -24.88 1.29
N ASP A 63 -24.52 -24.39 2.21
CA ASP A 63 -23.28 -25.03 2.59
C ASP A 63 -23.59 -26.25 3.48
N GLN A 64 -23.02 -27.42 3.16
CA GLN A 64 -23.03 -28.58 4.06
C GLN A 64 -21.66 -29.27 4.05
N ASP A 65 -20.97 -29.19 5.19
CA ASP A 65 -19.81 -30.01 5.52
C ASP A 65 -20.30 -31.41 5.98
N GLU A 66 -19.67 -32.49 5.50
CA GLU A 66 -19.73 -33.81 6.16
C GLU A 66 -18.33 -34.46 6.17
N ASP A 67 -17.76 -34.61 7.37
CA ASP A 67 -16.59 -35.46 7.63
C ASP A 67 -17.01 -36.94 7.69
N MET A 68 -16.20 -37.85 7.12
CA MET A 68 -16.20 -39.27 7.52
C MET A 68 -14.79 -39.88 7.44
N ASP A 69 -14.26 -40.22 8.61
CA ASP A 69 -13.16 -41.18 8.77
C ASP A 69 -13.70 -42.63 8.83
N GLU A 70 -12.83 -43.58 8.48
CA GLU A 70 -12.62 -44.93 9.07
C GLU A 70 -12.24 -46.00 8.01
N ASP A 71 -10.98 -46.46 8.09
CA ASP A 71 -10.49 -47.85 8.08
C ASP A 71 -11.28 -48.97 7.33
N MET A 72 -10.65 -49.97 6.68
CA MET A 72 -9.57 -50.80 7.23
C MET A 72 -8.91 -51.75 6.18
N ASP A 73 -7.62 -52.05 6.39
CA ASP A 73 -6.81 -53.25 6.04
C ASP A 73 -6.86 -54.00 4.67
N GLY A 74 -5.67 -54.37 4.16
CA GLY A 74 -5.50 -55.23 2.97
C GLY A 74 -4.06 -55.55 2.50
N ASP A 75 -3.29 -56.31 3.30
CA ASP A 75 -2.03 -57.01 2.94
C ASP A 75 -2.00 -57.66 1.52
N THR A 76 -0.88 -57.93 0.80
CA THR A 76 0.61 -57.85 0.96
C THR A 76 1.26 -58.09 -0.44
N ALA A 77 2.56 -57.98 -0.74
CA ALA A 77 3.71 -57.16 -0.29
C ALA A 77 5.00 -57.58 -1.07
N SER A 78 6.09 -56.79 -1.01
CA SER A 78 7.50 -57.16 -1.41
C SER A 78 7.81 -57.35 -2.93
N GLU A 79 9.03 -57.18 -3.46
CA GLU A 79 10.30 -56.57 -2.98
C GLU A 79 11.31 -56.29 -4.15
N THR A 80 12.34 -55.47 -3.91
CA THR A 80 13.55 -55.20 -4.75
C THR A 80 13.38 -54.51 -6.13
N GLY A 81 14.33 -53.73 -6.66
CA GLY A 81 15.58 -53.19 -6.09
C GLY A 81 16.57 -52.59 -7.13
N SER A 82 17.51 -51.73 -6.69
CA SER A 82 18.59 -51.00 -7.42
C SER A 82 18.18 -49.90 -8.42
N ASP A 83 18.74 -48.67 -8.49
CA ASP A 83 20.09 -48.09 -8.21
C ASP A 83 21.09 -48.30 -9.40
N VAL A 84 21.92 -47.37 -9.92
CA VAL A 84 22.55 -46.08 -9.48
C VAL A 84 22.56 -45.07 -10.70
N SER A 85 23.12 -43.85 -10.80
CA SER A 85 23.96 -42.90 -9.98
C SER A 85 24.05 -41.52 -10.70
N ASP A 86 24.39 -40.42 -9.99
CA ASP A 86 25.27 -39.33 -10.52
C ASP A 86 26.19 -38.77 -9.38
N PRO A 87 27.39 -38.19 -9.63
CA PRO A 87 28.47 -38.18 -8.62
C PRO A 87 28.96 -36.83 -8.08
N GLU A 88 29.45 -36.83 -6.83
CA GLU A 88 30.39 -35.84 -6.27
C GLU A 88 31.85 -36.33 -6.27
N PRO A 89 32.85 -35.42 -6.20
CA PRO A 89 34.18 -35.70 -5.68
C PRO A 89 34.37 -35.10 -4.26
N SER A 90 34.34 -35.93 -3.23
CA SER A 90 34.51 -35.51 -1.82
C SER A 90 35.98 -35.41 -1.38
N MET A 91 36.25 -34.76 -0.24
CA MET A 91 37.42 -35.07 0.59
C MET A 91 37.08 -35.18 2.09
N GLN A 92 37.75 -36.15 2.70
CA GLN A 92 37.65 -36.68 4.06
C GLN A 92 38.33 -35.77 5.11
N SER A 93 38.19 -35.92 6.44
CA SER A 93 37.22 -36.61 7.33
C SER A 93 37.67 -36.43 8.81
N THR A 94 36.90 -36.98 9.75
CA THR A 94 37.28 -37.55 11.08
C THR A 94 36.97 -36.78 12.38
N PHE A 95 36.66 -37.61 13.39
CA PHE A 95 36.46 -37.37 14.83
C PHE A 95 35.29 -36.50 15.28
N GLY A 96 34.29 -37.17 15.87
CA GLY A 96 33.20 -36.54 16.64
C GLY A 96 33.34 -36.75 18.15
N ALA A 97 32.44 -36.12 18.90
CA ALA A 97 32.26 -36.32 20.34
C ALA A 97 30.77 -36.35 20.68
N SER A 98 30.36 -37.20 21.63
CA SER A 98 28.98 -37.23 22.11
C SER A 98 28.71 -36.03 23.02
N GLY A 99 27.75 -35.18 22.65
CA GLY A 99 27.31 -34.04 23.44
C GLY A 99 25.79 -33.97 23.49
N LYS A 100 25.21 -34.07 24.69
CA LYS A 100 23.77 -33.84 24.90
C LYS A 100 23.49 -32.35 24.71
N TYR A 101 22.65 -32.01 23.73
CA TYR A 101 21.96 -30.73 23.69
C TYR A 101 20.45 -30.97 23.74
N GLN A 102 19.73 -30.00 24.29
CA GLN A 102 18.28 -30.03 24.41
C GLN A 102 17.69 -29.51 23.10
N ASP A 103 16.69 -30.21 22.56
CA ASP A 103 15.96 -29.72 21.39
C ASP A 103 15.21 -28.44 21.76
N ALA A 104 15.65 -27.32 21.19
CA ALA A 104 14.85 -26.11 21.14
C ALA A 104 13.79 -26.29 20.01
N PRO A 105 12.49 -26.04 20.26
CA PRO A 105 11.43 -26.36 19.30
C PRO A 105 11.49 -25.59 17.97
N LEU A 106 12.32 -24.54 17.92
CA LEU A 106 12.55 -23.64 16.78
C LEU A 106 13.03 -24.30 15.47
N PHE A 107 13.52 -25.55 15.50
CA PHE A 107 13.98 -26.27 14.30
C PHE A 107 12.97 -27.29 13.74
N THR A 108 11.75 -27.32 14.27
CA THR A 108 10.65 -28.09 13.67
C THR A 108 9.80 -27.21 12.74
N ALA A 109 9.24 -27.78 11.67
CA ALA A 109 8.33 -27.04 10.78
C ALA A 109 7.10 -26.48 11.53
N ALA A 110 6.59 -27.22 12.53
CA ALA A 110 5.52 -26.77 13.42
C ALA A 110 5.95 -25.55 14.26
N GLY A 111 7.13 -25.59 14.90
CA GLY A 111 7.65 -24.45 15.67
C GLY A 111 7.94 -23.22 14.81
N ALA A 112 8.32 -23.40 13.55
CA ALA A 112 8.43 -22.32 12.58
C ALA A 112 7.06 -21.73 12.19
N GLN A 113 6.04 -22.56 11.96
CA GLN A 113 4.67 -22.12 11.70
C GLN A 113 4.05 -21.38 12.90
N GLU A 114 4.27 -21.88 14.13
CA GLU A 114 3.82 -21.26 15.36
C GLU A 114 4.47 -19.88 15.58
N ALA A 115 5.77 -19.75 15.29
CA ALA A 115 6.48 -18.47 15.33
C ALA A 115 6.05 -17.47 14.23
N LEU A 116 5.55 -17.96 13.09
CA LEU A 116 5.04 -17.14 11.98
C LEU A 116 3.57 -16.72 12.16
N HIS A 117 2.79 -17.43 12.98
CA HIS A 117 1.36 -17.15 13.14
C HIS A 117 1.04 -15.72 13.60
N PRO A 118 1.79 -15.09 14.54
CA PRO A 118 1.57 -13.69 14.92
C PRO A 118 1.81 -12.73 13.76
N LEU A 119 2.89 -12.93 12.98
CA LEU A 119 3.24 -12.09 11.84
C LEU A 119 2.19 -12.18 10.72
N ARG A 120 1.64 -13.38 10.50
CA ARG A 120 0.52 -13.58 9.58
C ARG A 120 -0.73 -12.83 10.03
N ARG A 121 -1.12 -12.91 11.31
CA ARG A 121 -2.26 -12.15 11.86
C ARG A 121 -2.07 -10.63 11.71
N THR A 122 -0.86 -10.10 11.96
CA THR A 122 -0.59 -8.68 11.75
C THR A 122 -0.69 -8.28 10.27
N ALA A 123 -0.20 -9.11 9.36
CA ALA A 123 -0.32 -8.86 7.92
C ALA A 123 -1.79 -8.90 7.46
N ASP A 124 -2.54 -9.94 7.83
CA ASP A 124 -3.97 -10.10 7.53
C ASP A 124 -4.79 -8.91 8.06
N ARG A 125 -4.50 -8.42 9.28
CA ARG A 125 -5.14 -7.22 9.86
C ARG A 125 -4.82 -5.95 9.06
N VAL A 126 -3.56 -5.70 8.73
CA VAL A 126 -3.17 -4.48 7.99
C VAL A 126 -3.74 -4.50 6.57
N THR A 127 -3.82 -5.66 5.92
CA THR A 127 -4.53 -5.81 4.64
C THR A 127 -6.01 -5.45 4.76
N ARG A 128 -6.73 -5.99 5.76
CA ARG A 128 -8.13 -5.62 6.03
C ARG A 128 -8.33 -4.13 6.33
N GLN A 129 -7.37 -3.48 6.99
CA GLN A 129 -7.40 -2.02 7.17
C GLN A 129 -7.27 -1.29 5.83
N ILE A 130 -6.33 -1.69 4.97
CA ILE A 130 -6.13 -1.07 3.65
C ILE A 130 -7.37 -1.23 2.77
N GLU A 131 -7.99 -2.41 2.77
CA GLU A 131 -9.27 -2.71 2.11
C GLU A 131 -10.40 -1.84 2.65
N ALA A 132 -10.55 -1.74 3.98
CA ALA A 132 -11.57 -0.90 4.62
C ALA A 132 -11.38 0.61 4.34
N PHE A 133 -10.13 1.08 4.21
CA PHE A 133 -9.84 2.45 3.76
C PHE A 133 -10.29 2.65 2.30
N ALA A 134 -9.97 1.70 1.41
CA ALA A 134 -10.36 1.75 0.01
C ALA A 134 -11.89 1.71 -0.19
N ASP A 135 -12.62 0.88 0.56
CA ASP A 135 -14.09 0.84 0.51
C ASP A 135 -14.73 2.17 0.90
N LYS A 136 -14.18 2.85 1.94
CA LYS A 136 -14.66 4.16 2.37
C LYS A 136 -14.30 5.25 1.37
N LEU A 137 -13.14 5.15 0.72
CA LEU A 137 -12.74 6.03 -0.37
C LEU A 137 -13.65 5.88 -1.60
N ASP A 138 -14.00 4.65 -2.01
CA ASP A 138 -14.93 4.39 -3.11
C ASP A 138 -16.37 4.86 -2.79
N GLN A 139 -16.82 4.72 -1.54
CA GLN A 139 -18.07 5.34 -1.05
C GLN A 139 -18.00 6.87 -1.19
N PHE A 140 -16.92 7.51 -0.71
CA PHE A 140 -16.72 8.96 -0.85
C PHE A 140 -16.69 9.43 -2.32
N LYS A 141 -16.05 8.68 -3.23
CA LYS A 141 -16.01 9.05 -4.66
C LYS A 141 -17.40 9.09 -5.33
N ARG A 142 -18.39 8.40 -4.76
CA ARG A 142 -19.79 8.40 -5.24
C ARG A 142 -20.62 9.49 -4.57
N ASP A 143 -20.41 9.73 -3.28
CA ASP A 143 -21.12 10.75 -2.49
C ASP A 143 -20.61 12.19 -2.75
N ASN A 144 -19.37 12.37 -3.20
CA ASN A 144 -18.73 13.67 -3.35
C ASN A 144 -19.25 14.46 -4.56
N SER A 145 -20.27 15.28 -4.31
CA SER A 145 -20.89 16.21 -5.26
C SER A 145 -20.03 17.44 -5.58
N THR A 146 -20.40 18.19 -6.62
CA THR A 146 -19.84 19.52 -6.96
C THR A 146 -20.31 20.65 -6.03
N ASP A 147 -21.24 20.36 -5.12
CA ASP A 147 -21.69 21.29 -4.07
C ASP A 147 -20.79 21.21 -2.82
N ASP A 148 -20.27 22.38 -2.38
CA ASP A 148 -19.34 22.53 -1.25
C ASP A 148 -19.93 21.99 0.06
N PHE A 149 -21.25 22.10 0.27
CA PHE A 149 -21.90 21.55 1.48
C PHE A 149 -21.91 20.01 1.48
N ASN A 150 -22.39 19.40 0.40
CA ASN A 150 -22.39 17.94 0.27
C ASN A 150 -20.97 17.36 0.26
N SER A 151 -20.01 18.03 -0.40
CA SER A 151 -18.60 17.66 -0.37
C SER A 151 -17.99 17.75 1.04
N ALA A 152 -18.30 18.80 1.81
CA ALA A 152 -17.89 18.92 3.20
C ALA A 152 -18.44 17.78 4.08
N GLN A 153 -19.72 17.41 3.89
CA GLN A 153 -20.34 16.32 4.63
C GLN A 153 -19.77 14.95 4.24
N ALA A 154 -19.51 14.71 2.95
CA ALA A 154 -18.86 13.48 2.47
C ALA A 154 -17.43 13.35 3.02
N ALA A 155 -16.65 14.44 3.00
CA ALA A 155 -15.31 14.47 3.58
C ALA A 155 -15.30 14.24 5.10
N TYR A 156 -16.27 14.81 5.82
CA TYR A 156 -16.45 14.56 7.25
C TYR A 156 -16.74 13.07 7.54
N LYS A 157 -17.71 12.47 6.83
CA LYS A 157 -18.01 11.02 6.95
C LYS A 157 -16.80 10.14 6.65
N LEU A 158 -16.00 10.51 5.65
CA LEU A 158 -14.80 9.77 5.26
C LEU A 158 -13.75 9.78 6.38
N VAL A 159 -13.39 10.98 6.86
CA VAL A 159 -12.39 11.16 7.93
C VAL A 159 -12.87 10.53 9.24
N GLN A 160 -14.17 10.60 9.55
CA GLN A 160 -14.76 9.88 10.67
C GLN A 160 -14.55 8.37 10.53
N SER A 161 -14.80 7.81 9.34
CA SER A 161 -14.62 6.38 9.08
C SER A 161 -13.18 5.93 9.27
N TYR A 162 -12.19 6.71 8.81
CA TYR A 162 -10.76 6.39 9.02
C TYR A 162 -10.34 6.45 10.51
N ARG A 163 -10.81 7.45 11.26
CA ARG A 163 -10.65 7.51 12.72
C ARG A 163 -11.21 6.26 13.39
N ASP A 164 -12.39 5.83 12.96
CA ASP A 164 -13.10 4.71 13.58
C ASP A 164 -12.50 3.34 13.20
N ILE A 165 -11.92 3.19 12.01
CA ILE A 165 -11.08 2.03 11.65
C ILE A 165 -9.84 1.95 12.54
N ALA A 166 -9.11 3.06 12.73
CA ALA A 166 -7.92 3.09 13.60
C ALA A 166 -8.26 2.78 15.07
N ASN A 167 -9.35 3.36 15.60
CA ASN A 167 -9.86 3.06 16.96
C ASN A 167 -10.24 1.58 17.13
N ASN A 168 -10.85 0.97 16.11
CA ASN A 168 -11.22 -0.45 16.16
C ASN A 168 -9.99 -1.37 16.10
N ALA A 169 -8.96 -1.01 15.35
CA ALA A 169 -7.69 -1.73 15.32
C ALA A 169 -6.95 -1.71 16.68
N ILE A 170 -6.98 -0.58 17.39
CA ILE A 170 -6.42 -0.49 18.75
C ILE A 170 -7.14 -1.48 19.68
N LYS A 171 -8.48 -1.44 19.71
CA LYS A 171 -9.30 -2.37 20.52
C LYS A 171 -9.07 -3.84 20.14
N GLU A 172 -8.84 -4.15 18.88
CA GLU A 172 -8.53 -5.51 18.42
C GLU A 172 -7.20 -6.01 19.02
N ILE A 173 -6.17 -5.16 19.10
CA ILE A 173 -4.88 -5.51 19.70
C ILE A 173 -5.02 -5.63 21.23
N GLU A 174 -5.74 -4.72 21.89
CA GLU A 174 -5.97 -4.75 23.35
C GLU A 174 -6.78 -5.98 23.80
N THR A 175 -7.79 -6.37 23.03
CA THR A 175 -8.57 -7.60 23.27
C THR A 175 -7.76 -8.87 22.99
N GLN A 176 -6.85 -8.85 22.00
CA GLN A 176 -5.89 -9.94 21.79
C GLN A 176 -4.90 -10.08 22.96
N GLN A 177 -4.33 -8.98 23.45
CA GLN A 177 -3.41 -8.99 24.61
C GLN A 177 -4.08 -9.50 25.89
N THR A 178 -5.33 -9.12 26.16
CA THR A 178 -6.08 -9.62 27.33
C THR A 178 -6.50 -11.08 27.15
N GLY A 179 -6.87 -11.50 25.94
CA GLY A 179 -7.18 -12.90 25.61
C GLY A 179 -5.99 -13.86 25.77
N ASP A 180 -4.78 -13.48 25.36
CA ASP A 180 -3.61 -14.34 25.54
C ASP A 180 -3.06 -14.30 26.98
N ARG A 181 -3.19 -13.18 27.71
CA ARG A 181 -2.84 -13.10 29.14
C ARG A 181 -3.69 -14.00 30.05
N THR A 182 -4.88 -14.41 29.63
CA THR A 182 -5.76 -15.31 30.41
C THR A 182 -5.53 -16.80 30.18
N LYS A 183 -4.66 -17.20 29.23
CA LYS A 183 -4.33 -18.61 28.96
C LYS A 183 -3.09 -19.06 29.76
N PRO A 184 -3.23 -19.94 30.77
CA PRO A 184 -2.12 -20.35 31.63
C PRO A 184 -1.20 -21.39 30.94
N GLY A 185 -0.41 -20.94 29.96
CA GLY A 185 0.59 -21.78 29.28
C GLY A 185 1.56 -21.00 28.39
N LEU A 186 1.05 -20.03 27.62
CA LEU A 186 1.84 -19.31 26.62
C LEU A 186 2.37 -17.97 27.15
N ARG A 187 3.40 -18.00 27.99
CA ARG A 187 4.21 -16.81 28.29
C ARG A 187 5.15 -16.53 27.12
N SER A 188 4.66 -15.78 26.14
CA SER A 188 5.49 -15.25 25.04
C SER A 188 6.63 -14.37 25.57
N SER A 189 7.68 -14.22 24.76
CA SER A 189 8.83 -13.38 25.11
C SER A 189 8.40 -11.91 25.21
N GLY A 190 8.94 -11.18 26.19
CA GLY A 190 8.67 -9.74 26.39
C GLY A 190 9.04 -8.84 25.20
N SER A 191 9.72 -9.37 24.18
CA SER A 191 9.93 -8.75 22.86
C SER A 191 8.67 -8.68 21.99
N GLN A 192 7.57 -9.34 22.38
CA GLN A 192 6.28 -9.27 21.68
C GLN A 192 5.43 -8.12 22.23
N ASP A 193 5.31 -8.01 23.56
CA ASP A 193 4.64 -6.89 24.25
C ASP A 193 5.17 -5.52 23.79
N THR A 194 6.49 -5.38 23.60
CA THR A 194 7.09 -4.11 23.11
C THR A 194 6.65 -3.75 21.70
N LYS A 195 6.55 -4.72 20.78
CA LYS A 195 6.14 -4.47 19.40
C LYS A 195 4.67 -4.08 19.30
N SER A 196 3.80 -4.77 20.03
CA SER A 196 2.37 -4.41 20.05
C SER A 196 2.11 -3.09 20.76
N TYR A 197 2.95 -2.69 21.73
CA TYR A 197 2.90 -1.34 22.31
C TYR A 197 3.33 -0.25 21.31
N GLU A 198 4.38 -0.49 20.52
CA GLU A 198 4.77 0.40 19.43
C GLU A 198 3.69 0.51 18.33
N GLU A 199 3.04 -0.59 17.97
CA GLU A 199 1.91 -0.63 17.02
C GLU A 199 0.70 0.15 17.54
N ILE A 200 0.28 -0.07 18.80
CA ILE A 200 -0.78 0.73 19.43
C ILE A 200 -0.42 2.22 19.42
N ARG A 201 0.83 2.58 19.73
CA ARG A 201 1.28 3.99 19.71
C ARG A 201 1.22 4.61 18.31
N ARG A 202 1.51 3.85 17.25
CA ARG A 202 1.37 4.31 15.84
C ARG A 202 -0.11 4.49 15.46
N LEU A 203 -0.96 3.51 15.76
CA LEU A 203 -2.41 3.59 15.51
C LEU A 203 -3.08 4.71 16.30
N GLN A 204 -2.64 4.97 17.54
CA GLN A 204 -3.11 6.12 18.33
C GLN A 204 -2.75 7.45 17.66
N LEU A 205 -1.51 7.60 17.17
CA LEU A 205 -1.10 8.79 16.40
C LEU A 205 -1.88 8.96 15.10
N GLU A 206 -2.27 7.86 14.44
CA GLU A 206 -3.17 7.89 13.28
C GLU A 206 -4.59 8.34 13.66
N ALA A 207 -5.21 7.70 14.65
CA ALA A 207 -6.54 8.06 15.14
C ALA A 207 -6.61 9.52 15.59
N ASP A 208 -5.54 10.02 16.22
CA ASP A 208 -5.39 11.43 16.61
C ASP A 208 -5.24 12.37 15.43
N THR A 209 -4.57 11.95 14.36
CA THR A 209 -4.45 12.72 13.11
C THR A 209 -5.80 12.84 12.41
N TRP A 210 -6.57 11.74 12.32
CA TRP A 210 -7.92 11.76 11.76
C TRP A 210 -8.89 12.57 12.64
N ARG A 211 -8.82 12.44 13.97
CA ARG A 211 -9.59 13.25 14.94
C ARG A 211 -9.31 14.75 14.78
N LEU A 212 -8.04 15.15 14.66
CA LEU A 212 -7.67 16.54 14.41
C LEU A 212 -8.28 17.08 13.11
N LEU A 213 -8.15 16.34 12.01
CA LEU A 213 -8.69 16.74 10.72
C LEU A 213 -10.23 16.85 10.75
N LEU A 214 -10.91 15.89 11.40
CA LEU A 214 -12.36 15.90 11.58
C LEU A 214 -12.83 17.15 12.33
N ASN A 215 -12.14 17.49 13.43
CA ASN A 215 -12.44 18.62 14.29
C ASN A 215 -12.20 19.98 13.61
N LEU A 216 -11.33 20.05 12.60
CA LEU A 216 -11.11 21.27 11.81
C LEU A 216 -12.06 21.38 10.61
N ILE A 217 -12.44 20.25 9.98
CA ILE A 217 -13.46 20.24 8.91
C ILE A 217 -14.82 20.70 9.46
N SER A 218 -15.21 20.27 10.66
CA SER A 218 -16.51 20.60 11.26
C SER A 218 -16.71 22.08 11.64
N ILE A 219 -15.63 22.87 11.70
CA ILE A 219 -15.68 24.33 11.97
C ILE A 219 -15.36 25.17 10.71
N ASP A 220 -15.11 24.55 9.57
CA ASP A 220 -14.80 25.23 8.29
C ASP A 220 -15.71 24.75 7.14
N ASP A 221 -16.94 24.36 7.49
CA ASP A 221 -18.02 24.17 6.54
C ASP A 221 -18.55 25.52 6.00
N PRO A 222 -19.27 25.55 4.85
CA PRO A 222 -19.80 26.78 4.27
C PRO A 222 -20.71 27.59 5.22
N SER A 223 -21.47 26.91 6.08
CA SER A 223 -22.38 27.49 7.06
C SER A 223 -21.62 28.16 8.21
N SER A 224 -20.59 27.51 8.75
CA SER A 224 -19.70 28.11 9.78
C SER A 224 -18.95 29.32 9.21
N ARG A 225 -18.40 29.23 8.00
CA ARG A 225 -17.78 30.36 7.29
C ARG A 225 -18.73 31.56 7.15
N ALA A 226 -19.99 31.31 6.82
CA ALA A 226 -21.04 32.34 6.80
C ALA A 226 -21.38 32.87 8.22
N SER A 227 -21.41 31.99 9.22
CA SER A 227 -21.67 32.31 10.62
C SER A 227 -20.61 33.27 11.19
N TYR A 228 -19.30 33.00 11.02
CA TYR A 228 -18.25 33.92 11.46
C TYR A 228 -18.33 35.29 10.77
N LYS A 229 -18.74 35.33 9.50
CA LYS A 229 -18.93 36.58 8.74
C LYS A 229 -20.10 37.41 9.27
N ALA A 230 -21.15 36.76 9.79
CA ALA A 230 -22.24 37.41 10.51
C ALA A 230 -21.82 37.83 11.93
N GLY A 231 -21.20 36.93 12.71
CA GLY A 231 -20.72 37.19 14.06
C GLY A 231 -19.79 38.40 14.16
N ARG A 232 -18.87 38.58 13.20
CA ARG A 232 -18.03 39.80 13.09
C ARG A 232 -18.83 41.10 12.97
N GLN A 233 -20.08 41.05 12.49
CA GLN A 233 -20.97 42.21 12.34
C GLN A 233 -21.97 42.38 13.49
N THR A 234 -22.18 41.34 14.32
CA THR A 234 -23.22 41.33 15.38
C THR A 234 -22.68 41.16 16.80
N ALA A 235 -21.50 40.58 17.00
CA ALA A 235 -20.97 40.22 18.32
C ALA A 235 -20.94 41.41 19.29
N PHE A 236 -20.48 42.57 18.84
CA PHE A 236 -20.49 43.78 19.68
C PHE A 236 -21.87 44.42 19.84
N GLN A 237 -22.87 44.02 19.06
CA GLN A 237 -24.24 44.54 19.13
C GLN A 237 -25.06 43.71 20.12
N ASN A 238 -24.84 42.40 20.14
CA ASN A 238 -25.36 41.45 21.12
C ASN A 238 -24.82 41.75 22.53
N LEU A 239 -23.54 42.13 22.65
CA LEU A 239 -22.88 42.40 23.93
C LEU A 239 -23.14 43.81 24.50
N HIS A 240 -23.36 43.86 25.82
CA HIS A 240 -23.61 45.08 26.60
C HIS A 240 -22.74 45.19 27.86
N ARG A 241 -22.79 46.32 28.57
CA ARG A 241 -21.89 46.60 29.72
C ARG A 241 -22.00 45.53 30.83
N TYR A 242 -23.18 44.97 31.02
CA TYR A 242 -23.48 43.96 32.05
C TYR A 242 -23.36 42.52 31.53
N SER A 243 -22.89 42.30 30.30
CA SER A 243 -22.64 40.96 29.78
C SER A 243 -21.63 40.23 30.65
N SER A 244 -21.94 38.97 30.95
CA SER A 244 -21.03 38.04 31.61
C SER A 244 -19.75 37.84 30.79
N ASP A 245 -18.66 37.51 31.45
CA ASP A 245 -17.41 37.13 30.75
C ASP A 245 -17.62 35.85 29.90
N ARG A 246 -18.68 35.06 30.19
CA ARG A 246 -19.13 33.92 29.38
C ARG A 246 -19.76 34.35 28.04
N GLU A 247 -20.74 35.25 28.03
CA GLU A 247 -21.30 35.81 26.78
C GLU A 247 -20.20 36.41 25.89
N ILE A 248 -19.27 37.14 26.52
CA ILE A 248 -18.17 37.83 25.82
C ILE A 248 -17.20 36.82 25.19
N TRP A 249 -16.97 35.67 25.84
CA TRP A 249 -16.18 34.57 25.30
C TRP A 249 -16.89 33.84 24.14
N GLU A 250 -18.19 33.57 24.27
CA GLU A 250 -18.95 32.87 23.23
C GLU A 250 -19.09 33.72 21.95
N GLU A 251 -19.32 35.03 22.10
CA GLU A 251 -19.32 35.98 20.98
C GLU A 251 -17.92 36.23 20.38
N PHE A 252 -16.85 36.04 21.14
CA PHE A 252 -15.49 35.99 20.59
C PHE A 252 -15.31 34.77 19.68
N LEU A 253 -15.66 33.57 20.14
CA LEU A 253 -15.55 32.34 19.34
C LEU A 253 -16.49 32.35 18.11
N ASN A 254 -17.67 32.94 18.23
CA ASN A 254 -18.61 33.11 17.11
C ASN A 254 -18.14 34.14 16.05
N ALA A 255 -17.11 34.95 16.34
CA ALA A 255 -16.60 35.97 15.42
C ALA A 255 -15.15 35.71 14.93
N ASP A 256 -14.31 35.09 15.75
CA ASP A 256 -12.90 34.82 15.46
C ASP A 256 -12.63 33.33 15.15
N GLN A 257 -12.82 32.96 13.87
CA GLN A 257 -12.56 31.61 13.35
C GLN A 257 -11.18 31.06 13.75
N TYR A 258 -10.10 31.84 13.64
CA TYR A 258 -8.76 31.36 14.02
C TYR A 258 -8.60 31.26 15.54
N GLY A 259 -9.34 32.07 16.31
CA GLY A 259 -9.47 31.89 17.76
C GLY A 259 -10.10 30.54 18.12
N LEU A 260 -11.20 30.16 17.45
CA LEU A 260 -11.84 28.87 17.63
C LEU A 260 -10.97 27.70 17.15
N GLU A 261 -10.30 27.81 15.99
CA GLU A 261 -9.35 26.79 15.51
C GLU A 261 -8.26 26.49 16.56
N CYS A 262 -7.75 27.53 17.23
CA CYS A 262 -6.78 27.34 18.31
C CYS A 262 -7.38 26.68 19.57
N VAL A 263 -8.64 26.98 19.94
CA VAL A 263 -9.34 26.31 21.06
C VAL A 263 -9.66 24.85 20.73
N VAL A 264 -10.01 24.54 19.48
CA VAL A 264 -10.25 23.18 19.01
C VAL A 264 -8.94 22.38 18.97
N ALA A 265 -7.83 22.99 18.54
CA ALA A 265 -6.51 22.41 18.66
C ALA A 265 -6.11 22.18 20.13
N MET A 266 -6.46 23.08 21.06
CA MET A 266 -6.25 22.87 22.50
C MET A 266 -7.04 21.68 23.04
N ARG A 267 -8.34 21.54 22.71
CA ARG A 267 -9.14 20.37 23.13
C ARG A 267 -8.57 19.06 22.60
N TRP A 268 -8.15 19.03 21.33
CA TRP A 268 -7.46 17.86 20.76
C TRP A 268 -6.16 17.54 21.53
N LEU A 269 -5.35 18.55 21.87
CA LEU A 269 -4.14 18.37 22.69
C LEU A 269 -4.43 17.93 24.14
N GLU A 270 -5.56 18.35 24.72
CA GLU A 270 -6.02 17.92 26.05
C GLU A 270 -6.44 16.46 26.03
N GLU A 271 -7.18 16.04 25.00
CA GLU A 271 -7.60 14.65 24.79
C GLU A 271 -6.41 13.72 24.51
N THR A 272 -5.44 14.10 23.66
CA THR A 272 -4.22 13.31 23.44
C THR A 272 -3.37 13.20 24.70
N SER A 273 -3.36 14.22 25.57
CA SER A 273 -2.67 14.15 26.86
C SER A 273 -3.32 13.22 27.90
N LYS A 274 -4.49 12.62 27.59
CA LYS A 274 -5.13 11.56 28.41
C LYS A 274 -4.74 10.15 27.95
N THR A 275 -4.38 9.97 26.68
CA THR A 275 -3.91 8.68 26.11
C THR A 275 -2.38 8.61 25.91
N GLY A 276 -1.68 9.74 26.04
CA GLY A 276 -0.24 9.88 25.85
C GLY A 276 0.66 9.45 27.03
N SER A 277 1.88 10.00 27.06
CA SER A 277 2.93 9.61 28.01
C SER A 277 2.56 9.88 29.48
N GLN A 278 2.73 8.86 30.32
CA GLN A 278 2.50 8.91 31.77
C GLN A 278 3.69 9.50 32.57
N GLU A 279 4.65 10.15 31.91
CA GLU A 279 5.81 10.80 32.56
C GLU A 279 5.42 11.71 33.74
N PHE A 280 4.35 12.49 33.60
CA PHE A 280 3.88 13.35 34.69
C PHE A 280 3.32 12.54 35.87
N ASP A 281 2.73 11.36 35.64
CA ASP A 281 2.25 10.49 36.73
C ASP A 281 3.41 9.78 37.45
N THR A 282 4.43 9.31 36.70
CA THR A 282 5.65 8.77 37.32
C THR A 282 6.37 9.82 38.16
N LEU A 283 6.39 11.07 37.69
CA LEU A 283 7.06 12.19 38.35
C LEU A 283 6.24 12.75 39.53
N ILE A 284 4.90 12.68 39.50
CA ILE A 284 4.06 12.90 40.70
C ILE A 284 4.37 11.83 41.74
N THR A 285 4.36 10.55 41.34
CA THR A 285 4.58 9.41 42.25
C THR A 285 5.96 9.48 42.92
N GLU A 286 7.01 9.80 42.16
CA GLU A 286 8.38 9.97 42.69
C GLU A 286 8.45 11.09 43.76
N MET A 287 7.77 12.21 43.54
CA MET A 287 7.73 13.32 44.51
C MET A 287 6.85 13.00 45.72
N GLU A 288 5.75 12.26 45.55
CA GLU A 288 4.93 11.79 46.67
C GLU A 288 5.70 10.80 47.56
N GLU A 289 6.42 9.82 46.99
CA GLU A 289 7.30 8.92 47.74
C GLU A 289 8.38 9.69 48.53
N GLN A 290 9.01 10.68 47.91
CA GLN A 290 10.05 11.51 48.55
C GLN A 290 9.48 12.43 49.65
N SER A 291 8.20 12.79 49.58
CA SER A 291 7.50 13.57 50.63
C SER A 291 7.29 12.80 51.94
N ARG A 292 7.36 11.46 51.91
CA ARG A 292 7.04 10.54 53.04
C ARG A 292 5.61 10.62 53.56
N SER A 293 4.74 11.43 52.95
CA SER A 293 3.30 11.35 53.19
C SER A 293 2.78 10.07 52.54
N GLY A 294 2.16 9.19 53.33
CA GLY A 294 1.57 7.96 52.78
C GLY A 294 0.46 8.28 51.77
N GLN A 295 0.38 7.52 50.68
CA GLN A 295 -0.63 7.69 49.64
C GLN A 295 -2.03 7.85 50.25
N GLY A 296 -2.70 8.96 49.90
CA GLY A 296 -4.03 9.31 50.41
C GLY A 296 -4.06 10.22 51.66
N LEU A 297 -2.97 10.38 52.43
CA LEU A 297 -2.95 11.25 53.62
C LEU A 297 -2.73 12.75 53.29
N PHE A 298 -3.41 13.26 52.27
CA PHE A 298 -3.32 14.67 51.84
C PHE A 298 -4.09 15.67 52.74
N THR A 299 -4.57 15.24 53.92
CA THR A 299 -5.48 16.03 54.78
C THR A 299 -4.76 17.08 55.64
N THR A 300 -3.44 17.22 55.48
CA THR A 300 -2.65 18.33 56.03
C THR A 300 -1.65 18.81 54.99
N GLY A 301 -1.68 20.11 54.66
CA GLY A 301 -0.53 20.81 54.06
C GLY A 301 0.66 20.88 55.03
N TRP A 302 1.68 21.67 54.68
CA TRP A 302 3.05 21.70 55.26
C TRP A 302 3.16 21.20 56.71
N LEU A 303 3.29 19.89 56.88
CA LEU A 303 3.15 19.22 58.17
C LEU A 303 4.46 19.28 58.95
N HIS A 304 5.58 18.99 58.28
CA HIS A 304 6.89 18.91 58.90
C HIS A 304 7.39 20.32 59.31
N THR A 305 7.14 21.32 58.47
CA THR A 305 7.41 22.73 58.75
C THR A 305 6.57 23.24 59.91
N LYS A 306 5.27 22.87 59.95
CA LYS A 306 4.35 23.14 61.07
C LYS A 306 4.80 22.47 62.37
N GLU A 307 5.43 21.30 62.31
CA GLU A 307 6.06 20.68 63.48
C GLU A 307 7.35 21.39 63.91
N SER A 308 8.24 21.77 62.99
CA SER A 308 9.47 22.52 63.29
C SER A 308 9.19 23.91 63.88
N ILE A 309 8.17 24.62 63.37
CA ILE A 309 7.62 25.85 63.97
C ILE A 309 7.07 25.59 65.38
N LYS A 310 6.24 24.56 65.56
CA LYS A 310 5.69 24.20 66.89
C LYS A 310 6.79 23.84 67.88
N GLY A 311 7.82 23.11 67.46
CA GLY A 311 8.99 22.75 68.27
C GLY A 311 9.72 24.01 68.74
N HIS A 312 10.02 24.94 67.83
CA HIS A 312 10.62 26.22 68.17
C HIS A 312 9.79 27.07 69.14
N LYS A 313 8.46 27.12 68.97
CA LYS A 313 7.57 27.81 69.93
C LYS A 313 7.59 27.17 71.31
N ARG A 314 7.63 25.83 71.41
CA ARG A 314 7.79 25.11 72.69
C ARG A 314 9.12 25.45 73.36
N LEU A 315 10.23 25.37 72.61
CA LEU A 315 11.59 25.66 73.11
C LEU A 315 11.74 27.10 73.66
N ARG A 316 11.05 28.07 73.04
CA ARG A 316 11.05 29.48 73.47
C ARG A 316 9.93 29.84 74.46
N ALA A 317 9.08 28.87 74.85
CA ALA A 317 7.84 29.08 75.61
C ALA A 317 6.95 30.22 75.05
N TRP A 318 6.92 30.36 73.71
CA TRP A 318 6.46 31.56 73.01
C TRP A 318 5.05 31.36 72.43
N PRO A 319 3.99 31.96 73.01
CA PRO A 319 2.60 31.72 72.59
C PRO A 319 2.19 32.51 71.33
N GLN A 320 2.91 33.58 71.01
CA GLN A 320 2.61 34.48 69.88
C GLN A 320 3.05 33.86 68.53
N PRO A 321 2.71 34.48 67.38
CA PRO A 321 3.40 34.23 66.12
C PRO A 321 4.93 34.34 66.23
N LEU A 322 5.63 33.72 65.29
CA LEU A 322 7.07 33.91 65.11
C LEU A 322 7.26 34.98 64.03
N GLU A 323 7.92 36.09 64.37
CA GLU A 323 8.11 37.20 63.43
C GLU A 323 9.09 36.82 62.31
N PRO A 324 8.72 36.95 61.02
CA PRO A 324 9.58 36.52 59.90
C PRO A 324 10.93 37.24 59.86
N ASN A 325 10.94 38.52 60.27
CA ASN A 325 12.09 39.41 60.15
C ASN A 325 12.98 39.45 61.41
N ASP A 326 12.76 38.60 62.42
CA ASP A 326 13.65 38.52 63.59
C ASP A 326 14.95 37.75 63.22
N PRO A 327 16.13 38.41 63.23
CA PRO A 327 17.40 37.73 62.94
C PRO A 327 17.74 36.62 63.93
N GLY A 328 17.10 36.61 65.11
CA GLY A 328 17.18 35.53 66.09
C GLY A 328 16.30 34.33 65.75
N ILE A 329 15.25 34.46 64.93
CA ILE A 329 14.41 33.34 64.44
C ILE A 329 15.03 32.74 63.19
N SER A 330 15.34 33.54 62.16
CA SER A 330 15.91 33.08 60.88
C SER A 330 17.30 32.45 61.00
N ARG A 331 17.93 32.48 62.19
CA ARG A 331 19.20 31.80 62.51
C ARG A 331 19.06 30.51 63.33
N SER A 332 17.87 30.19 63.85
CA SER A 332 17.64 28.96 64.64
C SER A 332 16.60 28.03 64.01
N LEU A 333 15.54 28.61 63.42
CA LEU A 333 14.52 27.86 62.69
C LEU A 333 15.04 27.58 61.28
N LEU A 334 15.94 26.60 61.18
CA LEU A 334 16.58 26.17 59.94
C LEU A 334 16.08 24.78 59.52
N SER A 335 16.04 24.52 58.20
CA SER A 335 15.76 23.20 57.63
C SER A 335 16.82 22.19 58.03
N LYS A 336 16.39 20.94 58.29
CA LYS A 336 17.27 19.86 58.80
C LYS A 336 18.48 19.62 57.89
N ASP A 337 18.24 19.50 56.59
CA ASP A 337 19.26 19.14 55.59
C ASP A 337 20.09 20.36 55.14
N GLU A 338 19.42 21.40 54.64
CA GLU A 338 20.09 22.49 53.91
C GLU A 338 20.49 23.69 54.77
N GLN A 339 20.09 23.74 56.04
CA GLN A 339 20.35 24.86 56.96
C GLN A 339 19.85 26.23 56.46
N LYS A 340 18.89 26.24 55.52
CA LYS A 340 18.13 27.44 55.08
C LYS A 340 17.11 27.84 56.15
N PRO A 341 16.76 29.13 56.32
CA PRO A 341 15.68 29.55 57.22
C PRO A 341 14.34 29.01 56.73
N LEU A 342 13.54 28.41 57.63
CA LEU A 342 12.18 27.97 57.33
C LEU A 342 11.18 29.13 57.47
N VAL A 343 10.06 29.05 56.76
CA VAL A 343 8.93 29.97 56.97
C VAL A 343 8.42 29.92 58.42
N THR A 344 8.00 31.08 58.94
CA THR A 344 7.46 31.22 60.30
C THR A 344 5.93 31.18 60.37
N GLN A 345 5.28 31.26 59.21
CA GLN A 345 3.84 31.34 58.99
C GLN A 345 3.44 30.28 57.94
N LEU A 346 2.15 29.91 57.90
CA LEU A 346 1.63 28.74 57.15
C LEU A 346 0.46 29.14 56.24
N ASP A 347 0.52 30.35 55.69
CA ASP A 347 -0.40 30.90 54.70
C ASP A 347 0.22 30.84 53.28
N PRO A 348 -0.58 30.73 52.20
CA PRO A 348 -0.08 30.32 50.88
C PRO A 348 1.02 31.18 50.26
N ASP A 349 1.07 32.48 50.58
CA ASP A 349 2.11 33.40 50.09
C ASP A 349 3.35 33.48 51.02
N ALA A 350 3.40 32.73 52.13
CA ALA A 350 4.50 32.80 53.09
C ALA A 350 5.88 32.52 52.46
N LEU A 351 5.97 31.57 51.52
CA LEU A 351 7.17 31.31 50.72
C LEU A 351 7.65 32.59 50.00
N THR A 352 6.78 33.18 49.17
CA THR A 352 7.08 34.36 48.34
C THR A 352 7.31 35.62 49.19
N ARG A 353 6.56 35.77 50.29
CA ARG A 353 6.57 36.94 51.18
C ARG A 353 7.75 36.95 52.15
N GLN A 354 8.12 35.80 52.70
CA GLN A 354 9.25 35.68 53.65
C GLN A 354 10.58 35.37 52.94
N LYS A 355 10.54 34.73 51.76
CA LYS A 355 11.71 34.22 51.04
C LYS A 355 12.55 33.29 51.93
N HIS A 356 11.84 32.33 52.52
CA HIS A 356 12.31 31.27 53.41
C HIS A 356 11.79 29.93 52.88
N SER A 357 12.46 28.81 53.20
CA SER A 357 12.15 27.48 52.65
C SER A 357 11.04 26.78 53.44
N LEU A 358 10.60 25.60 52.95
CA LEU A 358 9.91 24.64 53.82
C LEU A 358 10.93 23.62 54.37
N GLU A 359 10.45 22.68 55.17
CA GLU A 359 11.15 21.42 55.40
C GLU A 359 11.06 20.56 54.13
N LYS A 360 12.14 19.87 53.80
CA LYS A 360 12.33 19.16 52.52
C LYS A 360 11.20 18.18 52.17
N GLU A 361 10.63 17.49 53.16
CA GLU A 361 9.46 16.63 52.96
C GLU A 361 8.23 17.41 52.45
N ASP A 362 7.98 18.63 52.97
CA ASP A 362 6.90 19.50 52.51
C ASP A 362 7.23 20.18 51.16
N GLU A 363 8.51 20.38 50.81
CA GLU A 363 8.91 20.91 49.50
C GLU A 363 8.61 19.92 48.37
N PHE A 364 8.83 18.61 48.59
CA PHE A 364 8.42 17.57 47.65
C PHE A 364 6.89 17.47 47.53
N PHE A 365 6.15 17.62 48.65
CA PHE A 365 4.70 17.67 48.65
C PHE A 365 4.14 18.86 47.85
N GLU A 366 4.68 20.07 48.05
CA GLU A 366 4.31 21.24 47.22
C GLU A 366 4.58 20.98 45.74
N ARG A 367 5.77 20.45 45.41
CA ARG A 367 6.14 20.18 44.03
C ARG A 367 5.17 19.19 43.39
N ALA A 368 4.89 18.04 44.02
CA ALA A 368 3.90 17.06 43.57
C ALA A 368 2.51 17.70 43.32
N THR A 369 2.10 18.59 44.22
CA THR A 369 0.84 19.33 44.14
C THR A 369 0.82 20.29 42.94
N TRP A 370 1.90 21.03 42.66
CA TRP A 370 2.01 21.90 41.47
C TRP A 370 2.15 21.13 40.15
N ILE A 371 2.84 19.99 40.13
CA ILE A 371 2.88 19.09 38.97
C ILE A 371 1.46 18.58 38.67
N THR A 372 0.69 18.23 39.69
CA THR A 372 -0.71 17.80 39.53
C THR A 372 -1.60 18.95 39.03
N CYS A 373 -1.43 20.18 39.53
CA CYS A 373 -2.11 21.36 38.97
C CYS A 373 -1.74 21.59 37.50
N TRP A 374 -0.47 21.45 37.12
CA TRP A 374 -0.03 21.51 35.72
C TRP A 374 -0.70 20.42 34.88
N LYS A 375 -0.70 19.17 35.35
CA LYS A 375 -1.34 18.03 34.67
C LYS A 375 -2.83 18.26 34.43
N MET A 376 -3.58 18.67 35.46
CA MET A 376 -5.03 18.92 35.34
C MET A 376 -5.34 20.02 34.32
N LEU A 377 -4.58 21.13 34.34
CA LEU A 377 -4.74 22.20 33.36
C LEU A 377 -4.34 21.76 31.95
N ARG A 378 -3.30 20.93 31.83
CA ARG A 378 -2.82 20.38 30.55
C ARG A 378 -3.80 19.38 29.94
N GLN A 379 -4.54 18.63 30.77
CA GLN A 379 -5.56 17.66 30.38
C GLN A 379 -6.96 18.28 30.22
N GLY A 380 -7.12 19.60 30.35
CA GLY A 380 -8.42 20.27 30.19
C GLY A 380 -9.46 19.81 31.23
N GLU A 381 -9.01 19.47 32.45
CA GLU A 381 -9.91 19.06 33.52
C GLU A 381 -10.86 20.19 33.92
N ASN A 382 -12.11 19.84 34.23
CA ASN A 382 -13.17 20.81 34.48
C ASN A 382 -13.03 21.50 35.85
N TRP A 383 -13.74 22.62 36.04
CA TRP A 383 -13.67 23.42 37.25
C TRP A 383 -14.08 22.64 38.49
N THR A 384 -15.18 21.90 38.42
CA THR A 384 -15.73 21.11 39.54
C THR A 384 -14.69 20.12 40.09
N LYS A 385 -14.02 19.37 39.21
CA LYS A 385 -12.99 18.38 39.60
C LYS A 385 -11.73 19.03 40.18
N ILE A 386 -11.28 20.16 39.62
CA ILE A 386 -10.14 20.92 40.17
C ILE A 386 -10.47 21.48 41.56
N ARG A 387 -11.71 21.96 41.77
CA ARG A 387 -12.20 22.41 43.08
C ARG A 387 -12.22 21.27 44.08
N GLU A 388 -12.86 20.15 43.77
CA GLU A 388 -13.00 18.99 44.66
C GLU A 388 -11.64 18.40 45.06
N TRP A 389 -10.71 18.28 44.10
CA TRP A 389 -9.34 17.81 44.34
C TRP A 389 -8.55 18.74 45.29
N ALA A 390 -8.82 20.04 45.27
CA ALA A 390 -8.19 21.03 46.14
C ALA A 390 -8.88 21.13 47.51
N GLU A 391 -10.21 21.03 47.56
CA GLU A 391 -10.99 21.02 48.80
C GLU A 391 -10.72 19.76 49.64
N GLY A 392 -10.53 18.60 49.01
CA GLY A 392 -10.06 17.37 49.66
C GLY A 392 -8.66 17.47 50.31
N ARG A 393 -7.87 18.50 49.94
CA ARG A 393 -6.57 18.83 50.54
C ARG A 393 -6.65 19.96 51.58
N LEU A 394 -7.85 20.50 51.82
CA LEU A 394 -8.12 21.73 52.58
C LEU A 394 -7.51 22.99 51.94
N GLU A 395 -7.29 22.98 50.63
CA GLU A 395 -6.59 24.00 49.85
C GLU A 395 -7.42 24.58 48.70
N GLY A 396 -8.74 24.74 48.90
CA GLY A 396 -9.64 25.36 47.90
C GLY A 396 -9.21 26.75 47.40
N TRP A 397 -8.27 27.41 48.09
CA TRP A 397 -7.58 28.61 47.59
C TRP A 397 -6.84 28.37 46.27
N ARG A 398 -6.27 27.16 46.04
CA ARG A 398 -5.61 26.81 44.76
C ARG A 398 -6.63 26.88 43.64
N ALA A 399 -7.78 26.23 43.79
CA ALA A 399 -8.85 26.26 42.80
C ALA A 399 -9.26 27.70 42.44
N VAL A 400 -9.58 28.53 43.45
CA VAL A 400 -9.90 29.96 43.23
C VAL A 400 -8.76 30.71 42.51
N SER A 401 -7.50 30.42 42.86
CA SER A 401 -6.32 31.03 42.26
C SER A 401 -6.08 30.62 40.80
N LEU A 402 -6.46 29.39 40.41
CA LEU A 402 -6.28 28.84 39.06
C LEU A 402 -7.37 29.29 38.08
N CYS A 403 -8.63 29.35 38.53
CA CYS A 403 -9.79 29.52 37.63
C CYS A 403 -10.48 30.88 37.74
N GLY A 404 -10.33 31.61 38.85
CA GLY A 404 -10.74 33.02 39.01
C GLY A 404 -12.24 33.28 39.23
N SER A 405 -13.14 32.45 38.68
CA SER A 405 -14.59 32.53 38.92
C SER A 405 -15.22 31.14 39.03
N SER A 406 -16.40 31.06 39.66
CA SER A 406 -17.18 29.83 39.79
C SER A 406 -18.15 29.65 38.63
N VAL A 407 -18.24 28.42 38.09
CA VAL A 407 -19.34 28.02 37.22
C VAL A 407 -20.67 28.05 38.00
N ASP A 408 -21.71 28.60 37.40
CA ASP A 408 -23.08 28.55 37.90
C ASP A 408 -23.84 27.38 37.25
N PRO A 409 -24.32 26.38 38.01
CA PRO A 409 -25.07 25.24 37.47
C PRO A 409 -26.39 25.63 36.80
N GLU A 410 -27.00 26.75 37.19
CA GLU A 410 -28.26 27.25 36.60
C GLU A 410 -28.04 28.16 35.38
N SER A 411 -26.78 28.38 34.97
CA SER A 411 -26.49 29.09 33.72
C SER A 411 -27.04 28.31 32.52
N ALA A 412 -27.92 28.97 31.75
CA ALA A 412 -28.72 28.33 30.71
C ALA A 412 -27.86 27.62 29.65
N SER A 413 -28.40 26.52 29.09
CA SER A 413 -27.73 25.62 28.14
C SER A 413 -27.34 26.32 26.83
N SER A 414 -26.17 26.96 26.82
CA SER A 414 -25.55 27.52 25.62
C SER A 414 -24.92 26.42 24.73
N ARG A 415 -24.39 26.83 23.58
CA ARG A 415 -23.69 25.98 22.60
C ARG A 415 -22.43 25.30 23.15
N TYR A 416 -21.91 25.77 24.27
CA TYR A 416 -20.70 25.23 24.92
C TYR A 416 -21.05 24.79 26.36
N PRO A 417 -20.43 23.73 26.93
CA PRO A 417 -20.68 23.30 28.30
C PRO A 417 -20.45 24.41 29.32
N SER A 418 -21.26 24.49 30.39
CA SER A 418 -21.09 25.48 31.46
C SER A 418 -19.80 25.24 32.25
N ASP A 419 -19.52 23.98 32.57
CA ASP A 419 -18.25 23.52 33.15
C ASP A 419 -17.35 22.86 32.08
N ASP A 420 -16.23 23.51 31.75
CA ASP A 420 -15.23 23.11 30.75
C ASP A 420 -13.85 23.64 31.24
N GLY A 421 -12.77 22.91 30.97
CA GLY A 421 -11.40 23.32 31.31
C GLY A 421 -11.00 24.67 30.70
N HIS A 422 -11.66 25.09 29.61
CA HIS A 422 -11.48 26.40 28.99
C HIS A 422 -12.12 27.57 29.75
N THR A 423 -12.96 27.35 30.77
CA THR A 423 -13.58 28.43 31.58
C THR A 423 -12.54 29.35 32.23
N ARG A 424 -11.34 28.83 32.55
CA ARG A 424 -10.19 29.60 33.04
C ARG A 424 -9.73 30.74 32.11
N LEU A 425 -10.05 30.70 30.82
CA LEU A 425 -9.65 31.71 29.83
C LEU A 425 -10.62 32.89 29.74
N MET A 426 -11.89 32.69 30.12
CA MET A 426 -12.99 33.63 29.88
C MET A 426 -12.86 34.92 30.71
N ASN A 427 -12.27 34.80 31.90
CA ASN A 427 -12.16 35.84 32.93
C ASN A 427 -11.14 36.96 32.61
N SER A 428 -10.52 37.00 31.43
CA SER A 428 -9.41 37.91 31.14
C SER A 428 -9.76 39.40 31.25
N ARG A 429 -11.05 39.76 31.09
CA ARG A 429 -11.53 41.16 31.19
C ARG A 429 -11.60 41.64 32.64
N ALA A 430 -12.17 40.84 33.54
CA ALA A 430 -12.34 41.24 34.93
C ALA A 430 -11.05 41.08 35.77
N HIS A 431 -10.09 40.27 35.33
CA HIS A 431 -8.94 39.83 36.13
C HIS A 431 -7.55 40.30 35.63
N ASP A 432 -7.44 41.41 34.89
CA ASP A 432 -6.15 41.95 34.40
C ASP A 432 -5.12 42.22 35.53
N SER A 433 -5.57 42.58 36.73
CA SER A 433 -4.72 42.73 37.93
C SER A 433 -4.19 41.38 38.45
N TRP A 434 -5.02 40.34 38.47
CA TRP A 434 -4.61 38.97 38.81
C TRP A 434 -3.65 38.40 37.76
N ARG A 435 -3.89 38.62 36.46
CA ARG A 435 -2.94 38.26 35.39
C ARG A 435 -1.59 38.97 35.55
N THR A 436 -1.60 40.23 35.99
CA THR A 436 -0.38 40.99 36.32
C THR A 436 0.35 40.39 37.53
N ALA A 437 -0.38 39.89 38.54
CA ALA A 437 0.22 39.17 39.67
C ALA A 437 0.81 37.81 39.26
N CYS A 438 0.12 37.04 38.41
CA CYS A 438 0.66 35.81 37.82
C CYS A 438 1.95 36.09 37.02
N SER A 439 1.95 37.13 36.18
CA SER A 439 3.12 37.62 35.42
C SER A 439 4.26 38.17 36.30
N ALA A 440 4.00 38.47 37.58
CA ALA A 440 5.05 38.74 38.56
C ALA A 440 5.64 37.45 39.16
N LEU A 441 4.78 36.48 39.49
CA LEU A 441 5.20 35.17 40.03
C LEU A 441 6.04 34.35 39.05
N THR A 442 5.70 34.36 37.75
CA THR A 442 6.50 33.69 36.69
C THR A 442 7.96 34.15 36.65
N ARG A 443 8.24 35.36 37.15
CA ARG A 443 9.53 36.05 37.10
C ARG A 443 10.28 36.05 38.43
N ASP A 444 9.69 35.57 39.53
CA ASP A 444 10.41 35.40 40.79
C ASP A 444 11.20 34.08 40.77
N PRO A 445 12.55 34.10 40.86
CA PRO A 445 13.37 32.88 40.85
C PRO A 445 13.28 32.06 42.15
N ASN A 446 12.57 32.54 43.17
CA ASN A 446 12.34 31.83 44.43
C ASN A 446 11.05 30.99 44.43
N THR A 447 10.27 31.02 43.35
CA THR A 447 9.02 30.29 43.17
C THR A 447 9.28 28.99 42.40
N ASP A 448 8.58 27.89 42.73
CA ASP A 448 8.79 26.57 42.11
C ASP A 448 8.59 26.60 40.58
N GLU A 449 9.27 25.70 39.87
CA GLU A 449 9.25 25.62 38.41
C GLU A 449 7.86 25.30 37.86
N PHE A 450 7.12 24.35 38.46
CA PHE A 450 5.76 24.01 38.06
C PHE A 450 4.76 25.07 38.52
N GLN A 451 4.92 25.64 39.71
CA GLN A 451 4.13 26.80 40.15
C GLN A 451 4.25 27.98 39.17
N ARG A 452 5.47 28.29 38.74
CA ARG A 452 5.74 29.32 37.72
C ARG A 452 5.15 28.93 36.36
N ALA A 453 5.27 27.67 35.93
CA ALA A 453 4.69 27.20 34.67
C ALA A 453 3.16 27.31 34.64
N VAL A 454 2.49 26.93 35.73
CA VAL A 454 1.03 27.05 35.91
C VAL A 454 0.58 28.51 35.81
N TYR A 455 1.21 29.43 36.55
CA TYR A 455 0.86 30.85 36.45
C TYR A 455 1.28 31.50 35.12
N SER A 456 2.28 30.94 34.41
CA SER A 456 2.66 31.34 33.05
C SER A 456 1.55 31.01 32.05
N LEU A 457 1.03 29.78 32.10
CA LEU A 457 -0.11 29.33 31.30
C LEU A 457 -1.34 30.21 31.53
N LEU A 458 -1.66 30.55 32.79
CA LEU A 458 -2.80 31.40 33.15
C LEU A 458 -2.60 32.88 32.77
N ALA A 459 -1.37 33.40 32.85
CA ALA A 459 -1.06 34.75 32.38
C ALA A 459 -1.07 34.87 30.84
N GLY A 460 -0.81 33.78 30.13
CA GLY A 460 -0.53 33.76 28.68
C GLY A 460 0.95 34.02 28.34
N GLU A 461 1.85 33.84 29.31
CA GLU A 461 3.30 33.86 29.10
C GLU A 461 3.81 32.47 28.69
N THR A 462 4.85 32.41 27.86
CA THR A 462 5.44 31.16 27.34
C THR A 462 6.59 30.63 28.19
N ASP A 463 7.41 31.50 28.74
CA ASP A 463 8.83 31.17 28.94
C ASP A 463 9.06 30.26 30.16
N ALA A 464 8.25 30.42 31.22
CA ALA A 464 8.25 29.49 32.36
C ALA A 464 7.46 28.21 32.05
N ALA A 465 6.34 28.29 31.33
CA ALA A 465 5.59 27.11 30.89
C ALA A 465 6.44 26.19 29.97
N ALA A 466 7.24 26.78 29.07
CA ALA A 466 8.15 26.06 28.19
C ALA A 466 9.30 25.35 28.92
N SER A 467 9.63 25.74 30.17
CA SER A 467 10.70 25.10 30.94
C SER A 467 10.32 23.69 31.44
N VAL A 468 9.03 23.46 31.75
CA VAL A 468 8.51 22.16 32.21
C VAL A 468 7.98 21.25 31.10
N CYS A 469 7.76 21.76 29.89
CA CYS A 469 7.27 20.99 28.74
C CYS A 469 8.16 19.78 28.44
N ARG A 470 7.53 18.61 28.23
CA ARG A 470 8.21 17.32 27.97
C ARG A 470 7.97 16.84 26.55
N SER A 471 6.70 16.81 26.13
CA SER A 471 6.27 16.34 24.80
C SER A 471 6.16 17.46 23.78
N TRP A 472 6.14 17.11 22.49
CA TRP A 472 5.77 18.02 21.40
C TRP A 472 4.38 18.64 21.60
N ASP A 473 3.42 17.87 22.15
CA ASP A 473 2.06 18.34 22.44
C ASP A 473 2.04 19.45 23.52
N ASP A 474 2.91 19.38 24.53
CA ASP A 474 2.98 20.41 25.58
C ASP A 474 3.42 21.77 25.03
N PHE A 475 4.45 21.78 24.17
CA PHE A 475 4.92 23.01 23.53
C PHE A 475 3.84 23.66 22.66
N LEU A 476 3.04 22.85 21.96
CA LEU A 476 1.88 23.33 21.21
C LEU A 476 0.75 23.81 22.11
N TYR A 477 0.44 23.11 23.21
CA TYR A 477 -0.62 23.53 24.12
C TYR A 477 -0.31 24.90 24.73
N VAL A 478 0.93 25.13 25.15
CA VAL A 478 1.41 26.43 25.64
C VAL A 478 1.34 27.51 24.54
N TYR A 479 1.72 27.18 23.29
CA TYR A 479 1.62 28.09 22.15
C TYR A 479 0.16 28.51 21.88
N PHE A 480 -0.76 27.56 21.71
CA PHE A 480 -2.17 27.85 21.42
C PHE A 480 -2.84 28.58 22.58
N ASN A 481 -2.59 28.19 23.84
CA ASN A 481 -3.08 28.90 25.03
C ASN A 481 -2.68 30.39 25.02
N ARG A 482 -1.42 30.70 24.68
CA ARG A 482 -0.95 32.09 24.52
C ARG A 482 -1.66 32.81 23.36
N VAL A 483 -1.82 32.16 22.20
CA VAL A 483 -2.49 32.76 21.04
C VAL A 483 -3.96 33.08 21.36
N VAL A 484 -4.70 32.13 21.92
CA VAL A 484 -6.11 32.29 22.32
C VAL A 484 -6.26 33.44 23.32
N LEU A 485 -5.47 33.46 24.39
CA LEU A 485 -5.49 34.55 25.39
C LEU A 485 -5.16 35.91 24.75
N SER A 486 -4.19 35.97 23.82
CA SER A 486 -3.82 37.21 23.13
C SER A 486 -4.97 37.75 22.27
N ARG A 487 -5.58 36.90 21.45
CA ARG A 487 -6.70 37.28 20.56
C ARG A 487 -7.94 37.66 21.34
N TYR A 488 -8.27 36.94 22.41
CA TYR A 488 -9.39 37.28 23.29
C TYR A 488 -9.18 38.63 23.99
N GLN A 489 -7.96 38.93 24.48
CA GLN A 489 -7.62 40.28 24.95
C GLN A 489 -7.77 41.34 23.85
N GLY A 490 -7.45 41.03 22.59
CA GLY A 490 -7.71 41.88 21.43
C GLY A 490 -9.20 42.17 21.23
N PHE A 491 -10.05 41.14 21.32
CA PHE A 491 -11.51 41.25 21.28
C PHE A 491 -12.04 42.12 22.45
N CYS A 492 -11.66 41.83 23.69
CA CYS A 492 -12.07 42.60 24.87
C CYS A 492 -11.67 44.09 24.77
N LYS A 493 -10.47 44.39 24.27
CA LYS A 493 -9.99 45.77 24.04
C LYS A 493 -10.78 46.49 22.95
N GLN A 494 -11.23 45.78 21.91
CA GLN A 494 -12.14 46.35 20.90
C GLN A 494 -13.57 46.54 21.46
N PHE A 495 -14.09 45.59 22.23
CA PHE A 495 -15.40 45.71 22.90
C PHE A 495 -15.44 46.87 23.90
N GLN A 496 -14.40 47.05 24.71
CA GLN A 496 -14.28 48.19 25.63
C GLN A 496 -14.30 49.54 24.89
N ARG A 497 -13.73 49.61 23.69
CA ARG A 497 -13.84 50.79 22.81
C ARG A 497 -15.29 50.98 22.30
N LYS A 498 -15.98 49.90 21.88
CA LYS A 498 -17.42 49.97 21.54
C LYS A 498 -18.27 50.50 22.69
N LEU A 499 -17.98 50.11 23.93
CA LEU A 499 -18.67 50.63 25.13
C LEU A 499 -18.43 52.13 25.42
N SER A 500 -17.48 52.79 24.72
CA SER A 500 -17.27 54.25 24.79
C SER A 500 -18.01 55.04 23.71
N HIS A 501 -18.66 54.35 22.76
CA HIS A 501 -19.49 54.96 21.71
C HIS A 501 -20.98 54.96 22.11
N SER A 502 -21.82 55.62 21.29
CA SER A 502 -23.27 55.58 21.48
C SER A 502 -23.79 54.14 21.30
N PRO A 503 -24.76 53.66 22.11
CA PRO A 503 -25.31 52.31 21.99
C PRO A 503 -25.80 51.95 20.59
N ASN A 504 -26.30 52.94 19.83
CA ASN A 504 -26.86 52.77 18.50
C ASN A 504 -25.81 52.87 17.38
N THR A 505 -24.52 53.03 17.69
CA THR A 505 -23.45 53.06 16.68
C THR A 505 -23.00 51.62 16.36
N PRO A 506 -23.25 51.09 15.14
CA PRO A 506 -22.74 49.78 14.76
C PRO A 506 -21.21 49.84 14.64
N VAL A 507 -20.54 48.91 15.31
CA VAL A 507 -19.10 48.70 15.26
C VAL A 507 -18.88 47.22 15.09
N ALA A 508 -18.41 46.81 13.91
CA ALA A 508 -18.03 45.43 13.64
C ALA A 508 -16.70 45.10 14.32
N PHE A 509 -16.56 43.86 14.81
CA PHE A 509 -15.29 43.33 15.28
C PHE A 509 -14.32 43.11 14.11
N LYS A 510 -13.05 43.46 14.31
CA LYS A 510 -11.97 43.20 13.37
C LYS A 510 -11.01 42.17 13.96
N PRO A 511 -11.09 40.88 13.59
CA PRO A 511 -10.12 39.89 14.02
C PRO A 511 -8.71 40.24 13.54
N GLU A 512 -7.72 39.81 14.31
CA GLU A 512 -6.32 39.82 13.88
C GLU A 512 -6.12 38.79 12.74
N PRO A 513 -5.08 38.92 11.89
CA PRO A 513 -4.76 37.90 10.88
C PRO A 513 -4.59 36.50 11.50
N ALA A 514 -4.79 35.44 10.72
CA ALA A 514 -4.60 34.07 11.18
C ALA A 514 -3.10 33.73 11.27
N GLY A 515 -2.65 33.24 12.42
CA GLY A 515 -1.24 33.00 12.77
C GLY A 515 -0.60 31.74 12.16
N HIS A 516 -1.18 31.18 11.09
CA HIS A 516 -0.73 29.94 10.46
C HIS A 516 0.76 29.96 10.08
N ALA A 517 1.25 31.06 9.50
CA ALA A 517 2.66 31.23 9.11
C ALA A 517 3.62 31.49 10.29
N GLU A 518 3.11 31.81 11.47
CA GLU A 518 3.89 31.92 12.71
C GLU A 518 3.97 30.56 13.41
N LEU A 519 2.85 29.81 13.42
CA LEU A 519 2.78 28.43 13.86
C LEU A 519 3.68 27.52 13.03
N GLN A 520 3.72 27.68 11.69
CA GLN A 520 4.64 26.93 10.83
C GLN A 520 6.11 27.16 11.21
N LYS A 521 6.50 28.39 11.55
CA LYS A 521 7.87 28.71 12.02
C LYS A 521 8.15 28.11 13.40
N PHE A 522 7.16 28.10 14.29
CA PHE A 522 7.27 27.47 15.61
C PHE A 522 7.45 25.95 15.50
N LEU A 523 6.69 25.30 14.61
CA LEU A 523 6.81 23.86 14.32
C LEU A 523 8.20 23.51 13.74
N VAL A 524 8.74 24.34 12.84
CA VAL A 524 10.13 24.18 12.34
C VAL A 524 11.16 24.38 13.47
N TYR A 525 10.94 25.32 14.39
CA TYR A 525 11.80 25.48 15.57
C TYR A 525 11.78 24.23 16.49
N LEU A 526 10.64 23.57 16.67
CA LEU A 526 10.56 22.32 17.46
C LEU A 526 11.37 21.17 16.86
N LYS A 527 11.58 21.11 15.53
CA LYS A 527 12.50 20.13 14.88
C LYS A 527 13.98 20.33 15.24
N GLY A 528 14.34 21.46 15.82
CA GLY A 528 15.68 21.78 16.32
C GLY A 528 15.78 21.90 17.85
N ASN A 529 14.74 21.51 18.59
CA ASN A 529 14.75 21.52 20.06
C ASN A 529 15.15 20.14 20.59
N ASP A 530 16.31 20.05 21.26
CA ASP A 530 16.91 18.79 21.75
C ASP A 530 15.94 17.89 22.52
N ARG A 531 14.97 18.48 23.25
CA ARG A 531 13.98 17.72 24.04
C ARG A 531 12.97 16.95 23.19
N VAL A 532 12.55 17.52 22.06
CA VAL A 532 11.41 17.05 21.26
C VAL A 532 11.72 16.83 19.79
N SER A 533 12.97 17.02 19.36
CA SER A 533 13.40 16.84 17.96
C SER A 533 13.08 15.44 17.40
N GLY A 534 13.07 14.40 18.24
CA GLY A 534 12.66 13.05 17.82
C GLY A 534 11.18 12.98 17.48
N GLU A 535 10.32 13.50 18.36
CA GLU A 535 8.86 13.56 18.13
C GLU A 535 8.51 14.50 16.98
N ALA A 536 9.14 15.67 16.91
CA ALA A 536 8.90 16.69 15.87
C ALA A 536 9.33 16.25 14.46
N ARG A 537 10.14 15.19 14.33
CA ARG A 537 10.53 14.58 13.05
C ARG A 537 9.69 13.35 12.68
N ASN A 538 8.88 12.81 13.59
CA ASN A 538 8.04 11.64 13.33
C ASN A 538 7.05 11.92 12.16
N PRO A 539 6.83 10.97 11.23
CA PRO A 539 5.96 11.17 10.06
C PRO A 539 4.53 11.64 10.40
N PHE A 540 3.88 11.00 11.37
CA PHE A 540 2.52 11.34 11.82
C PHE A 540 2.48 12.77 12.41
N ARG A 541 3.50 13.15 13.19
CA ARG A 541 3.63 14.52 13.72
C ARG A 541 3.89 15.56 12.62
N ASN A 542 4.58 15.21 11.53
CA ASN A 542 4.70 16.09 10.36
C ASN A 542 3.34 16.32 9.67
N ILE A 543 2.50 15.29 9.57
CA ILE A 543 1.14 15.42 9.01
C ILE A 543 0.26 16.27 9.93
N GLN A 544 0.27 16.04 11.25
CA GLN A 544 -0.43 16.86 12.24
C GLN A 544 0.05 18.33 12.21
N ALA A 545 1.36 18.57 12.13
CA ALA A 545 1.96 19.89 11.99
C ALA A 545 1.48 20.62 10.73
N MET A 546 1.38 19.91 9.60
CA MET A 546 0.84 20.43 8.35
C MET A 546 -0.65 20.83 8.49
N ILE A 547 -1.48 19.97 9.10
CA ILE A 547 -2.91 20.22 9.31
C ILE A 547 -3.12 21.45 10.20
N LEU A 548 -2.44 21.53 11.35
CA LEU A 548 -2.52 22.66 12.28
C LEU A 548 -2.07 23.99 11.66
N SER A 549 -0.99 23.97 10.87
CA SER A 549 -0.46 25.16 10.19
C SER A 549 -1.16 25.48 8.87
N LYS A 550 -2.09 24.63 8.41
CA LYS A 550 -2.66 24.64 7.04
C LYS A 550 -1.56 24.69 5.96
N GLY A 551 -0.41 24.09 6.23
CA GLY A 551 0.80 24.13 5.39
C GLY A 551 0.79 23.19 4.19
N TYR A 552 -0.40 22.79 3.72
CA TYR A 552 -0.67 21.72 2.74
C TYR A 552 0.28 21.76 1.54
N ASP A 553 0.32 22.89 0.81
CA ASP A 553 1.14 23.03 -0.40
C ASP A 553 2.63 22.72 -0.16
N THR A 554 3.20 23.27 0.91
CA THR A 554 4.62 23.09 1.25
C THR A 554 4.95 21.67 1.71
N PHE A 555 4.01 21.04 2.42
CA PHE A 555 4.16 19.66 2.87
C PHE A 555 4.05 18.67 1.70
N PHE A 556 2.98 18.74 0.90
CA PHE A 556 2.76 17.82 -0.21
C PHE A 556 3.84 17.95 -1.29
N THR A 557 4.30 19.17 -1.59
CA THR A 557 5.44 19.36 -2.50
C THR A 557 6.71 18.68 -1.95
N SER A 558 7.00 18.83 -0.66
CA SER A 558 8.21 18.26 -0.05
C SER A 558 8.16 16.73 0.04
N LEU A 559 7.01 16.17 0.41
CA LEU A 559 6.80 14.73 0.48
C LEU A 559 6.82 14.08 -0.91
N ALA A 560 6.25 14.72 -1.94
CA ALA A 560 6.31 14.22 -3.31
C ALA A 560 7.76 14.11 -3.84
N HIS A 561 8.61 15.11 -3.55
CA HIS A 561 10.04 15.03 -3.87
C HIS A 561 10.75 13.90 -3.11
N ALA A 562 10.38 13.65 -1.85
CA ALA A 562 10.90 12.52 -1.08
C ALA A 562 10.47 11.16 -1.65
N VAL A 563 9.18 10.98 -1.94
CA VAL A 563 8.59 9.75 -2.52
C VAL A 563 9.23 9.41 -3.86
N SER A 564 9.37 10.41 -4.75
CA SER A 564 10.06 10.24 -6.03
C SER A 564 11.52 9.84 -5.82
N GLN A 565 12.27 10.56 -4.96
CA GLN A 565 13.68 10.24 -4.68
C GLN A 565 13.86 8.83 -4.09
N VAL A 566 13.12 8.46 -3.04
CA VAL A 566 13.22 7.14 -2.40
C VAL A 566 12.92 6.02 -3.41
N SER A 567 11.97 6.24 -4.32
CA SER A 567 11.67 5.27 -5.37
C SER A 567 12.77 5.16 -6.42
N THR A 568 13.31 6.27 -6.94
CA THR A 568 14.42 6.22 -7.90
C THR A 568 15.69 5.62 -7.28
N ASP A 569 15.94 5.89 -6.00
CA ASP A 569 17.12 5.36 -5.28
C ASP A 569 16.96 3.86 -4.90
N LYS A 570 15.72 3.33 -4.83
CA LYS A 570 15.43 1.89 -4.66
C LYS A 570 15.37 1.10 -5.97
N TYR A 571 14.61 1.61 -6.95
CA TYR A 571 14.14 0.86 -8.12
C TYR A 571 14.68 1.40 -9.46
N GLY A 572 15.29 2.59 -9.49
CA GLY A 572 15.83 3.19 -10.72
C GLY A 572 14.81 3.24 -11.86
N ASN A 573 15.21 2.80 -13.05
CA ASN A 573 14.38 2.83 -14.26
C ASN A 573 13.13 1.93 -14.22
N THR A 574 13.04 0.96 -13.31
CA THR A 574 11.82 0.15 -13.13
C THR A 574 10.87 0.74 -12.10
N SER A 575 11.08 2.00 -11.68
CA SER A 575 10.14 2.69 -10.79
C SER A 575 8.79 2.96 -11.46
N VAL A 576 7.74 2.48 -10.82
CA VAL A 576 6.34 2.79 -11.12
C VAL A 576 6.02 4.28 -10.85
N ILE A 577 6.74 4.89 -9.91
CA ILE A 577 6.52 6.26 -9.44
C ILE A 577 7.19 7.25 -10.41
N PRO A 578 6.49 8.31 -10.89
CA PRO A 578 7.08 9.28 -11.81
C PRO A 578 8.30 10.02 -11.23
N GLU A 579 9.35 10.22 -12.05
CA GLU A 579 10.52 10.99 -11.63
C GLU A 579 10.22 12.50 -11.63
N ILE A 580 10.34 13.14 -10.48
CA ILE A 580 10.31 14.59 -10.33
C ILE A 580 11.74 15.10 -10.20
N VAL A 581 12.05 16.23 -10.86
CA VAL A 581 13.33 16.95 -10.74
C VAL A 581 13.81 16.99 -9.27
N ARG A 582 14.89 16.26 -8.98
CA ARG A 582 15.47 16.11 -7.64
C ARG A 582 15.78 17.47 -7.01
N LYS A 583 15.37 17.65 -5.75
CA LYS A 583 15.64 18.83 -4.91
C LYS A 583 16.18 18.35 -3.56
N PRO A 584 16.92 19.19 -2.80
CA PRO A 584 17.26 18.85 -1.43
C PRO A 584 16.00 18.81 -0.57
N VAL A 585 15.76 17.67 0.08
CA VAL A 585 14.62 17.45 0.99
C VAL A 585 15.15 17.17 2.41
N ASP A 586 14.39 17.57 3.43
CA ASP A 586 14.67 17.26 4.84
C ASP A 586 14.46 15.76 5.12
N GLU A 587 15.40 15.16 5.84
CA GLU A 587 15.46 13.73 6.22
C GLU A 587 14.14 13.20 6.79
N SER A 588 13.38 14.02 7.53
CA SER A 588 12.09 13.62 8.09
C SER A 588 10.96 13.41 7.05
N PHE A 589 11.11 13.93 5.83
CA PHE A 589 10.23 13.57 4.70
C PHE A 589 10.70 12.30 3.97
N LEU A 590 12.02 12.03 3.93
CA LEU A 590 12.53 10.77 3.38
C LEU A 590 12.04 9.58 4.24
N ILE A 591 12.11 9.71 5.57
CA ILE A 591 11.52 8.74 6.52
C ILE A 591 10.00 8.62 6.31
N ALA A 592 9.29 9.73 6.09
CA ALA A 592 7.84 9.71 5.85
C ALA A 592 7.42 9.18 4.45
N ALA A 593 8.36 9.08 3.52
CA ALA A 593 8.17 8.50 2.19
C ALA A 593 8.50 6.99 2.15
N ASP A 594 9.34 6.52 3.08
CA ASP A 594 9.70 5.11 3.26
C ASP A 594 8.71 4.36 4.18
N ASP A 595 7.96 5.10 5.00
CA ASP A 595 6.95 4.58 5.94
C ASP A 595 5.57 4.43 5.28
N GLU A 596 5.14 3.19 5.04
CA GLU A 596 3.90 2.85 4.32
C GLU A 596 2.63 3.44 4.96
N GLU A 597 2.53 3.46 6.30
CA GLU A 597 1.36 3.99 7.01
C GLU A 597 1.30 5.51 6.90
N ALA A 598 2.45 6.18 7.06
CA ALA A 598 2.55 7.61 6.87
C ALA A 598 2.20 8.02 5.42
N LEU A 599 2.63 7.23 4.43
CA LEU A 599 2.33 7.44 3.02
C LEU A 599 0.84 7.20 2.72
N ARG A 600 0.24 6.14 3.27
CA ARG A 600 -1.22 5.89 3.23
C ARG A 600 -1.99 7.08 3.79
N ILE A 601 -1.65 7.56 4.99
CA ILE A 601 -2.32 8.70 5.63
C ILE A 601 -2.12 9.96 4.79
N ALA A 602 -0.90 10.25 4.33
CA ALA A 602 -0.62 11.45 3.53
C ALA A 602 -1.39 11.46 2.19
N ALA A 603 -1.51 10.32 1.50
CA ALA A 603 -2.29 10.19 0.28
C ALA A 603 -3.79 10.46 0.54
N HIS A 604 -4.36 9.87 1.58
CA HIS A 604 -5.77 10.07 1.94
C HIS A 604 -6.06 11.49 2.46
N VAL A 605 -5.16 12.10 3.23
CA VAL A 605 -5.25 13.52 3.64
C VAL A 605 -5.12 14.44 2.42
N TYR A 606 -4.31 14.11 1.42
CA TYR A 606 -4.23 14.86 0.16
C TYR A 606 -5.54 14.83 -0.63
N VAL A 607 -6.21 13.67 -0.73
CA VAL A 607 -7.53 13.55 -1.35
C VAL A 607 -8.56 14.44 -0.64
N VAL A 608 -8.62 14.39 0.70
CA VAL A 608 -9.53 15.23 1.51
C VAL A 608 -9.19 16.72 1.39
N ALA A 609 -7.91 17.09 1.46
CA ALA A 609 -7.45 18.47 1.34
C ALA A 609 -7.74 19.05 -0.06
N SER A 610 -7.61 18.25 -1.11
CA SER A 610 -7.95 18.65 -2.48
C SER A 610 -9.46 18.84 -2.64
N ALA A 611 -10.28 17.91 -2.13
CA ALA A 611 -11.75 18.02 -2.18
C ALA A 611 -12.30 19.21 -1.36
N ARG A 612 -11.68 19.56 -0.23
CA ARG A 612 -12.05 20.74 0.58
C ARG A 612 -11.47 22.07 0.08
N GLY A 613 -10.62 22.06 -0.95
CA GLY A 613 -9.92 23.27 -1.44
C GLY A 613 -8.88 23.82 -0.45
N TYR A 614 -8.28 22.97 0.38
CA TYR A 614 -7.22 23.30 1.34
C TYR A 614 -5.82 23.28 0.73
N ALA A 615 -5.64 22.52 -0.35
CA ALA A 615 -4.43 22.51 -1.17
C ALA A 615 -4.67 23.28 -2.48
N ARG A 616 -3.59 23.70 -3.14
CA ARG A 616 -3.61 24.26 -4.50
C ARG A 616 -4.23 23.30 -5.52
N VAL A 617 -4.75 23.89 -6.60
CA VAL A 617 -5.48 23.19 -7.68
C VAL A 617 -4.91 23.52 -9.08
N ASP A 618 -3.74 24.15 -9.17
CA ASP A 618 -3.05 24.33 -10.45
C ASP A 618 -2.39 23.02 -10.90
N ALA A 619 -2.42 22.74 -12.22
CA ALA A 619 -2.01 21.47 -12.79
C ALA A 619 -0.62 21.02 -12.33
N HIS A 620 0.38 21.92 -12.34
CA HIS A 620 1.75 21.59 -11.92
C HIS A 620 1.83 21.16 -10.44
N PHE A 621 1.08 21.82 -9.54
CA PHE A 621 1.01 21.38 -8.15
C PHE A 621 0.29 20.04 -8.01
N VAL A 622 -0.84 19.84 -8.70
CA VAL A 622 -1.64 18.61 -8.64
C VAL A 622 -0.85 17.42 -9.20
N GLU A 623 -0.14 17.60 -10.31
CA GLU A 623 0.82 16.63 -10.86
C GLU A 623 1.92 16.29 -9.85
N THR A 624 2.54 17.31 -9.23
CA THR A 624 3.58 17.10 -8.22
C THR A 624 3.04 16.34 -7.00
N ALA A 625 1.93 16.79 -6.41
CA ALA A 625 1.38 16.23 -5.17
C ALA A 625 0.77 14.84 -5.36
N SER A 626 0.19 14.54 -6.53
CA SER A 626 -0.35 13.21 -6.83
C SER A 626 0.72 12.11 -6.95
N VAL A 627 2.03 12.45 -6.99
CA VAL A 627 3.11 11.46 -6.81
C VAL A 627 3.06 10.81 -5.41
N ILE A 628 2.45 11.44 -4.40
CA ILE A 628 2.17 10.80 -3.10
C ILE A 628 1.15 9.65 -3.26
N VAL A 629 0.15 9.83 -4.13
CA VAL A 629 -0.84 8.78 -4.45
C VAL A 629 -0.20 7.69 -5.32
N ALA A 630 0.67 8.03 -6.27
CA ALA A 630 1.49 7.06 -7.00
C ALA A 630 2.40 6.26 -6.05
N GLY A 631 2.95 6.91 -5.02
CA GLY A 631 3.67 6.28 -3.91
C GLY A 631 2.82 5.24 -3.17
N HIS A 632 1.61 5.61 -2.77
CA HIS A 632 0.71 4.64 -2.13
C HIS A 632 0.31 3.50 -3.08
N ILE A 633 0.12 3.77 -4.38
CA ILE A 633 -0.15 2.74 -5.39
C ILE A 633 1.00 1.71 -5.45
N ALA A 634 2.26 2.15 -5.43
CA ALA A 634 3.41 1.23 -5.36
C ALA A 634 3.40 0.39 -4.07
N THR A 635 3.00 0.95 -2.91
CA THR A 635 2.84 0.14 -1.68
C THR A 635 1.70 -0.88 -1.74
N LEU A 636 0.73 -0.72 -2.65
CA LEU A 636 -0.31 -1.73 -2.91
C LEU A 636 0.19 -2.84 -3.84
N GLU A 637 1.01 -2.48 -4.83
CA GLU A 637 1.72 -3.40 -5.73
C GLU A 637 2.74 -4.26 -4.99
N ASP A 638 3.62 -3.67 -4.17
CA ASP A 638 4.60 -4.36 -3.31
C ASP A 638 3.92 -5.35 -2.33
N ARG A 639 2.63 -5.14 -2.03
CA ARG A 639 1.77 -6.04 -1.22
C ARG A 639 0.90 -7.01 -2.02
N GLY A 640 0.92 -6.96 -3.35
CA GLY A 640 0.08 -7.78 -4.24
C GLY A 640 -1.42 -7.43 -4.22
N LEU A 641 -1.81 -6.27 -3.68
CA LEU A 641 -3.20 -5.82 -3.54
C LEU A 641 -3.73 -5.16 -4.83
N PHE A 642 -3.45 -5.76 -5.98
CA PHE A 642 -3.71 -5.21 -7.32
C PHE A 642 -5.16 -4.74 -7.52
N HIS A 643 -6.15 -5.41 -6.91
CA HIS A 643 -7.56 -5.04 -7.03
C HIS A 643 -7.91 -3.64 -6.51
N LEU A 644 -7.08 -3.06 -5.65
CA LEU A 644 -7.26 -1.70 -5.14
C LEU A 644 -6.62 -0.65 -6.06
N VAL A 645 -5.64 -1.03 -6.89
CA VAL A 645 -4.87 -0.11 -7.75
C VAL A 645 -5.77 0.75 -8.66
N PRO A 646 -6.78 0.23 -9.39
CA PRO A 646 -7.66 1.06 -10.23
C PRO A 646 -8.47 2.14 -9.48
N LEU A 647 -8.80 1.93 -8.20
CA LEU A 647 -9.47 2.95 -7.38
C LEU A 647 -8.56 4.17 -7.13
N TYR A 648 -7.29 3.91 -6.82
CA TYR A 648 -6.30 4.95 -6.55
C TYR A 648 -5.74 5.58 -7.84
N VAL A 649 -5.53 4.79 -8.91
CA VAL A 649 -5.14 5.32 -10.23
C VAL A 649 -6.18 6.30 -10.77
N SER A 650 -7.47 6.05 -10.55
CA SER A 650 -8.56 6.99 -10.90
C SER A 650 -8.66 8.23 -9.97
N LEU A 651 -7.63 8.52 -9.18
CA LEU A 651 -7.41 9.80 -8.48
C LEU A 651 -6.18 10.56 -9.04
N LEU A 652 -5.39 9.94 -9.92
CA LEU A 652 -4.23 10.56 -10.56
C LEU A 652 -4.67 11.50 -11.71
N PRO A 653 -3.86 12.52 -12.06
CA PRO A 653 -4.07 13.33 -13.26
C PRO A 653 -4.12 12.48 -14.53
N ALA A 654 -4.88 12.94 -15.53
CA ALA A 654 -5.07 12.25 -16.81
C ALA A 654 -3.79 11.75 -17.52
N PRO A 655 -2.65 12.47 -17.54
CA PRO A 655 -1.41 11.92 -18.12
C PRO A 655 -0.69 10.90 -17.22
N MET A 656 -0.85 11.01 -15.89
CA MET A 656 -0.11 10.22 -14.90
C MET A 656 -0.77 8.87 -14.61
N GLY A 657 -2.11 8.80 -14.65
CA GLY A 657 -2.86 7.55 -14.43
C GLY A 657 -2.42 6.41 -15.38
N PRO A 658 -2.39 6.65 -16.70
CA PRO A 658 -1.86 5.69 -17.67
C PRO A 658 -0.39 5.33 -17.45
N GLU A 659 0.48 6.30 -17.16
CA GLU A 659 1.91 6.03 -16.93
C GLU A 659 2.12 5.07 -15.74
N VAL A 660 1.51 5.37 -14.59
CA VAL A 660 1.62 4.56 -13.37
C VAL A 660 1.02 3.17 -13.59
N LEU A 661 -0.21 3.08 -14.11
CA LEU A 661 -0.86 1.79 -14.30
C LEU A 661 -0.15 0.92 -15.36
N SER A 662 0.36 1.52 -16.43
CA SER A 662 0.99 0.78 -17.53
C SER A 662 2.13 -0.13 -17.06
N LYS A 663 2.96 0.37 -16.14
CA LYS A 663 4.11 -0.35 -15.58
C LYS A 663 3.67 -1.52 -14.68
N ILE A 664 2.72 -1.27 -13.77
CA ILE A 664 2.17 -2.29 -12.84
C ILE A 664 1.57 -3.48 -13.61
N LEU A 665 0.80 -3.18 -14.66
CA LEU A 665 0.13 -4.23 -15.44
C LEU A 665 1.12 -5.20 -16.13
N ILE A 666 2.35 -4.79 -16.45
CA ILE A 666 3.35 -5.67 -17.08
C ILE A 666 3.76 -6.83 -16.14
N GLU A 667 3.79 -6.59 -14.83
CA GLU A 667 4.23 -7.61 -13.86
C GLU A 667 3.11 -8.54 -13.38
N ILE A 668 1.84 -8.23 -13.72
CA ILE A 668 0.70 -9.13 -13.50
C ILE A 668 0.71 -10.24 -14.55
N VAL A 669 1.04 -11.47 -14.14
CA VAL A 669 1.08 -12.66 -15.02
C VAL A 669 -0.26 -13.40 -15.07
N ASP A 670 -0.98 -13.51 -13.95
CA ASP A 670 -2.20 -14.34 -13.83
C ASP A 670 -3.36 -13.89 -14.74
N PRO A 671 -3.89 -14.77 -15.63
CA PRO A 671 -5.07 -14.49 -16.44
C PRO A 671 -6.33 -14.07 -15.66
N GLN A 672 -6.57 -14.60 -14.45
CA GLN A 672 -7.76 -14.21 -13.68
C GLN A 672 -7.62 -12.78 -13.15
N GLU A 673 -6.44 -12.40 -12.66
CA GLU A 673 -6.12 -11.02 -12.31
C GLU A 673 -6.21 -10.10 -13.53
N LYS A 674 -5.75 -10.50 -14.71
CA LYS A 674 -5.89 -9.70 -15.95
C LYS A 674 -7.36 -9.37 -16.25
N VAL A 675 -8.25 -10.36 -16.15
CA VAL A 675 -9.72 -10.15 -16.27
C VAL A 675 -10.28 -9.25 -15.15
N ARG A 676 -9.80 -9.43 -13.90
CA ARG A 676 -10.21 -8.61 -12.75
C ARG A 676 -9.82 -7.14 -12.93
N GLN A 677 -8.60 -6.86 -13.39
CA GLN A 677 -8.10 -5.51 -13.65
C GLN A 677 -8.88 -4.79 -14.75
N VAL A 678 -9.14 -5.43 -15.90
CA VAL A 678 -9.97 -4.82 -16.97
C VAL A 678 -11.38 -4.47 -16.46
N ARG A 679 -11.97 -5.32 -15.62
CA ARG A 679 -13.28 -5.06 -14.99
C ARG A 679 -13.25 -3.86 -14.03
N LEU A 680 -12.19 -3.76 -13.22
CA LEU A 680 -12.02 -2.69 -12.23
C LEU A 680 -11.64 -1.35 -12.87
N ALA A 681 -10.79 -1.34 -13.89
CA ALA A 681 -10.49 -0.14 -14.69
C ALA A 681 -11.77 0.41 -15.34
N ARG A 682 -12.61 -0.48 -15.91
CA ARG A 682 -13.92 -0.12 -16.47
C ARG A 682 -14.89 0.45 -15.41
N LYS A 683 -14.93 -0.13 -14.20
CA LYS A 683 -15.70 0.38 -13.04
C LYS A 683 -15.25 1.79 -12.64
N HIS A 684 -13.95 2.08 -12.72
CA HIS A 684 -13.35 3.35 -12.29
C HIS A 684 -13.08 4.34 -13.44
N HIS A 685 -13.68 4.12 -14.61
CA HIS A 685 -13.60 4.96 -15.82
C HIS A 685 -12.16 5.22 -16.32
N ILE A 686 -11.25 4.28 -16.10
CA ILE A 686 -9.90 4.30 -16.68
C ILE A 686 -9.98 3.74 -18.11
N ASP A 687 -9.47 4.50 -19.09
CA ASP A 687 -9.32 4.01 -20.46
C ASP A 687 -8.13 3.07 -20.57
N MET A 688 -8.43 1.77 -20.64
CA MET A 688 -7.43 0.72 -20.82
C MET A 688 -6.74 0.77 -22.18
N GLU A 689 -7.33 1.38 -23.22
CA GLU A 689 -6.66 1.47 -24.52
C GLU A 689 -5.49 2.48 -24.46
N THR A 690 -5.72 3.68 -23.93
CA THR A 690 -4.64 4.64 -23.64
C THR A 690 -3.58 4.05 -22.69
N VAL A 691 -3.96 3.26 -21.68
CA VAL A 691 -3.00 2.59 -20.78
C VAL A 691 -2.06 1.65 -21.53
N LEU A 692 -2.58 0.83 -22.46
CA LEU A 692 -1.75 -0.10 -23.23
C LEU A 692 -0.94 0.59 -24.34
N ASP A 693 -1.45 1.65 -24.95
CA ASP A 693 -0.67 2.45 -25.92
C ASP A 693 0.54 3.14 -25.23
N VAL A 694 0.36 3.62 -23.99
CA VAL A 694 1.46 4.13 -23.14
C VAL A 694 2.40 3.01 -22.71
N GLN A 695 1.87 1.84 -22.32
CA GLN A 695 2.66 0.66 -21.96
C GLN A 695 3.58 0.23 -23.11
N TRP A 696 3.03 0.10 -24.31
CA TRP A 696 3.75 -0.31 -25.49
C TRP A 696 4.83 0.70 -25.87
N ALA A 697 4.54 2.00 -25.79
CA ALA A 697 5.54 3.06 -26.00
C ALA A 697 6.70 2.94 -25.01
N TRP A 698 6.42 2.77 -23.71
CA TRP A 698 7.44 2.65 -22.66
C TRP A 698 8.34 1.43 -22.87
N VAL A 699 7.78 0.24 -23.10
CA VAL A 699 8.60 -0.97 -23.33
C VAL A 699 9.42 -0.83 -24.62
N LYS A 700 8.84 -0.27 -25.69
CA LYS A 700 9.50 -0.06 -26.98
C LYS A 700 10.72 0.85 -26.90
N GLU A 701 10.72 1.87 -26.04
CA GLU A 701 11.89 2.73 -25.81
C GLU A 701 13.03 2.02 -25.07
N HIS A 702 12.74 0.96 -24.32
CA HIS A 702 13.73 0.17 -23.57
C HIS A 702 14.31 -1.01 -24.37
N VAL A 703 13.91 -1.20 -25.63
CA VAL A 703 14.45 -2.25 -26.51
C VAL A 703 15.88 -1.92 -26.92
N SER A 704 16.85 -2.68 -26.39
CA SER A 704 18.27 -2.53 -26.73
C SER A 704 18.55 -2.72 -28.22
N ALA A 705 19.50 -1.95 -28.75
CA ALA A 705 19.84 -1.90 -30.17
C ALA A 705 20.64 -3.13 -30.65
N VAL A 706 19.93 -4.25 -30.81
CA VAL A 706 20.37 -5.50 -31.47
C VAL A 706 21.69 -6.07 -30.94
N ASP A 707 21.67 -6.55 -29.69
CA ASP A 707 22.61 -7.60 -29.29
C ASP A 707 22.32 -8.85 -30.12
N HIS A 708 23.34 -9.32 -30.86
CA HIS A 708 23.20 -10.47 -31.75
C HIS A 708 23.44 -11.76 -30.97
N SER A 709 22.41 -12.60 -30.84
CA SER A 709 22.57 -13.99 -30.41
C SER A 709 23.59 -14.73 -31.28
N ARG A 710 24.21 -15.79 -30.75
CA ARG A 710 24.94 -16.76 -31.59
C ARG A 710 23.94 -17.63 -32.36
N GLY A 711 23.44 -17.07 -33.46
CA GLY A 711 22.20 -17.50 -34.08
C GLY A 711 22.15 -18.90 -34.69
N VAL A 712 20.94 -19.27 -35.12
CA VAL A 712 20.67 -20.47 -35.93
C VAL A 712 21.43 -20.47 -37.24
N THR A 713 21.76 -19.29 -37.75
CA THR A 713 22.23 -19.07 -39.11
C THR A 713 23.61 -19.66 -39.40
N GLY A 714 23.76 -20.25 -40.59
CA GLY A 714 25.07 -20.54 -41.19
C GLY A 714 25.82 -21.80 -40.73
N TYR A 715 25.25 -22.70 -39.91
CA TYR A 715 25.84 -24.03 -39.71
C TYR A 715 25.49 -24.99 -40.85
N SER A 716 26.44 -25.81 -41.32
CA SER A 716 26.17 -26.73 -42.43
C SER A 716 25.45 -28.00 -41.98
N ARG A 717 24.43 -28.40 -42.75
CA ARG A 717 23.67 -29.65 -42.64
C ARG A 717 24.37 -30.83 -43.32
N VAL A 718 25.53 -30.60 -43.95
CA VAL A 718 26.37 -31.62 -44.63
C VAL A 718 27.77 -31.65 -44.04
N LEU A 719 28.06 -32.68 -43.25
CA LEU A 719 29.40 -32.93 -42.74
C LEU A 719 30.27 -33.53 -43.86
N ARG A 720 31.35 -32.84 -44.22
CA ARG A 720 32.43 -33.36 -45.08
C ARG A 720 33.47 -34.06 -44.21
N ARG A 721 33.62 -35.38 -44.40
CA ARG A 721 34.57 -36.21 -43.63
C ARG A 721 35.98 -36.16 -44.24
N PRO A 722 37.04 -36.49 -43.48
CA PRO A 722 38.43 -36.48 -43.98
C PRO A 722 38.71 -37.45 -45.15
N ASP A 723 37.86 -38.47 -45.33
CA ASP A 723 37.89 -39.41 -46.46
C ASP A 723 37.26 -38.85 -47.76
N GLY A 724 36.81 -37.59 -47.75
CA GLY A 724 36.11 -36.93 -48.86
C GLY A 724 34.64 -37.31 -48.98
N SER A 725 34.12 -38.22 -48.14
CA SER A 725 32.70 -38.56 -48.12
C SER A 725 31.88 -37.46 -47.43
N ARG A 726 30.57 -37.48 -47.71
CA ARG A 726 29.60 -36.53 -47.18
C ARG A 726 28.53 -37.30 -46.42
N ALA A 727 28.06 -36.73 -45.32
CA ALA A 727 26.97 -37.25 -44.52
C ALA A 727 26.06 -36.09 -44.08
N LEU A 728 24.76 -36.36 -43.94
CA LEU A 728 23.84 -35.41 -43.33
C LEU A 728 24.12 -35.29 -41.82
N VAL A 729 23.77 -34.14 -41.26
CA VAL A 729 23.85 -33.84 -39.82
C VAL A 729 22.43 -33.90 -39.25
N SER A 730 22.25 -34.54 -38.09
CA SER A 730 20.98 -34.48 -37.36
C SER A 730 20.60 -33.03 -37.07
N PRO A 731 19.31 -32.66 -37.09
CA PRO A 731 18.85 -31.43 -36.47
C PRO A 731 19.40 -31.24 -35.05
N LYS A 732 19.62 -29.99 -34.64
CA LYS A 732 20.21 -29.62 -33.34
C LYS A 732 19.19 -29.70 -32.20
N THR A 733 19.66 -30.12 -31.03
CA THR A 733 18.95 -30.12 -29.73
C THR A 733 19.21 -28.84 -28.92
N ASP A 734 19.70 -27.79 -29.57
CA ASP A 734 20.08 -26.48 -29.04
C ASP A 734 20.17 -25.56 -30.27
N LEU A 735 18.99 -25.25 -30.80
CA LEU A 735 18.74 -24.50 -32.02
C LEU A 735 18.15 -23.14 -31.67
N ILE A 736 17.08 -23.14 -30.87
CA ILE A 736 16.39 -21.98 -30.33
C ILE A 736 16.98 -21.60 -28.97
N GLY A 737 17.35 -22.60 -28.15
CA GLY A 737 17.76 -22.41 -26.76
C GLY A 737 16.59 -22.04 -25.85
N THR A 738 16.87 -21.73 -24.58
CA THR A 738 15.84 -21.53 -23.53
C THR A 738 15.84 -20.14 -22.89
N PHE A 739 16.80 -19.27 -23.21
CA PHE A 739 16.90 -17.94 -22.62
C PHE A 739 16.07 -16.91 -23.40
N VAL A 740 15.22 -16.18 -22.68
CA VAL A 740 14.46 -15.01 -23.16
C VAL A 740 14.85 -13.83 -22.27
N ALA A 741 15.18 -12.69 -22.88
CA ALA A 741 15.57 -11.51 -22.09
C ALA A 741 14.33 -10.90 -21.40
N PRO A 742 14.46 -10.32 -20.18
CA PRO A 742 13.34 -9.71 -19.48
C PRO A 742 12.62 -8.64 -20.30
N GLU A 743 13.33 -7.90 -21.14
CA GLU A 743 12.79 -6.87 -22.04
C GLU A 743 11.90 -7.47 -23.13
N ASP A 744 12.26 -8.65 -23.65
CA ASP A 744 11.48 -9.38 -24.66
C ASP A 744 10.22 -10.01 -24.04
N ASP A 745 10.34 -10.59 -22.84
CA ASP A 745 9.19 -11.14 -22.09
C ASP A 745 8.18 -10.03 -21.74
N ARG A 746 8.66 -8.84 -21.33
CA ARG A 746 7.79 -7.68 -21.11
C ARG A 746 7.07 -7.19 -22.38
N MET A 747 7.70 -7.27 -23.56
CA MET A 747 7.00 -6.98 -24.83
C MET A 747 5.89 -8.01 -25.12
N ILE A 748 6.16 -9.30 -24.90
CA ILE A 748 5.16 -10.37 -25.08
C ILE A 748 3.98 -10.15 -24.11
N ARG A 749 4.24 -9.91 -22.82
CA ARG A 749 3.20 -9.60 -21.82
C ARG A 749 2.37 -8.36 -22.16
N SER A 750 2.98 -7.33 -22.78
CA SER A 750 2.25 -6.13 -23.22
C SER A 750 1.23 -6.45 -24.32
N LEU A 751 1.59 -7.33 -25.27
CA LEU A 751 0.64 -7.84 -26.25
C LEU A 751 -0.43 -8.78 -25.64
N GLU A 752 -0.09 -9.56 -24.61
CA GLU A 752 -1.05 -10.45 -23.93
C GLU A 752 -2.24 -9.66 -23.37
N TRP A 753 -2.03 -8.42 -22.91
CA TRP A 753 -3.11 -7.57 -22.40
C TRP A 753 -4.18 -7.21 -23.45
N LEU A 754 -3.80 -7.08 -24.72
CA LEU A 754 -4.76 -6.77 -25.80
C LEU A 754 -5.80 -7.88 -25.99
N ARG A 755 -5.47 -9.14 -25.67
CA ARG A 755 -6.41 -10.28 -25.69
C ARG A 755 -7.61 -10.06 -24.76
N TYR A 756 -7.40 -9.37 -23.62
CA TYR A 756 -8.43 -9.12 -22.61
C TYR A 756 -9.31 -7.88 -22.90
N ILE A 757 -9.03 -7.15 -23.99
CA ILE A 757 -9.79 -5.97 -24.41
C ILE A 757 -10.53 -6.27 -25.72
N ASP A 758 -11.72 -5.69 -25.88
CA ASP A 758 -12.56 -5.84 -27.06
C ASP A 758 -12.05 -4.97 -28.22
N GLY A 759 -12.23 -5.44 -29.46
CA GLY A 759 -11.85 -4.71 -30.68
C GLY A 759 -10.36 -4.72 -31.07
N GLN A 760 -9.44 -5.11 -30.17
CA GLN A 760 -7.98 -4.94 -30.37
C GLN A 760 -7.31 -5.89 -31.39
N TRP A 761 -8.06 -6.65 -32.20
CA TRP A 761 -7.50 -7.60 -33.18
C TRP A 761 -6.50 -6.95 -34.14
N ASP A 762 -6.81 -5.75 -34.62
CA ASP A 762 -5.94 -4.98 -35.51
C ASP A 762 -4.59 -4.66 -34.83
N LYS A 763 -4.60 -4.15 -33.59
CA LYS A 763 -3.36 -3.88 -32.83
C LYS A 763 -2.57 -5.15 -32.54
N ILE A 764 -3.22 -6.28 -32.24
CA ILE A 764 -2.55 -7.57 -32.05
C ILE A 764 -1.83 -8.00 -33.34
N CYS A 765 -2.45 -7.81 -34.52
CA CYS A 765 -1.83 -8.12 -35.80
C CYS A 765 -0.63 -7.18 -36.10
N ASP A 766 -0.84 -5.86 -36.01
CA ASP A 766 0.19 -4.87 -36.37
C ASP A 766 1.41 -4.95 -35.43
N LEU A 767 1.17 -5.00 -34.11
CA LEU A 767 2.24 -5.02 -33.10
C LEU A 767 2.88 -6.41 -32.97
N GLY A 768 2.11 -7.49 -33.14
CA GLY A 768 2.62 -8.86 -33.22
C GLY A 768 3.52 -9.06 -34.44
N SER A 769 3.13 -8.53 -35.61
CA SER A 769 3.96 -8.56 -36.83
C SER A 769 5.26 -7.81 -36.61
N TRP A 770 5.22 -6.65 -35.96
CA TRP A 770 6.42 -5.88 -35.60
C TRP A 770 7.32 -6.64 -34.62
N LEU A 771 6.74 -7.30 -33.61
CA LEU A 771 7.51 -8.00 -32.58
C LEU A 771 8.20 -9.26 -33.12
N TYR A 772 7.47 -10.12 -33.87
CA TYR A 772 8.09 -11.24 -34.59
C TYR A 772 9.21 -10.77 -35.53
N ARG A 773 8.96 -9.70 -36.32
CA ARG A 773 9.95 -9.11 -37.22
C ARG A 773 11.22 -8.71 -36.44
N LYS A 774 11.10 -8.07 -35.27
CA LYS A 774 12.24 -7.74 -34.40
C LYS A 774 12.95 -8.96 -33.82
N PHE A 775 12.23 -9.99 -33.38
CA PHE A 775 12.85 -11.22 -32.88
C PHE A 775 13.65 -11.96 -33.96
N PHE A 776 13.12 -12.09 -35.19
CA PHE A 776 13.85 -12.71 -36.29
C PHE A 776 15.06 -11.89 -36.77
N LEU A 777 15.00 -10.55 -36.76
CA LEU A 777 16.15 -9.70 -37.13
C LEU A 777 17.30 -9.75 -36.12
N ALA A 778 17.01 -10.08 -34.85
CA ALA A 778 18.01 -10.21 -33.78
C ALA A 778 18.45 -11.67 -33.52
N ASP A 779 17.93 -12.64 -34.27
CA ASP A 779 18.09 -14.10 -34.03
C ASP A 779 17.71 -14.47 -32.58
N LYS A 780 16.59 -13.91 -32.09
CA LYS A 780 15.99 -14.16 -30.76
C LYS A 780 14.88 -15.21 -30.84
N LEU A 781 15.17 -16.37 -31.40
CA LEU A 781 14.14 -17.38 -31.67
C LEU A 781 13.40 -17.86 -30.41
N ALA A 782 14.05 -17.88 -29.25
CA ALA A 782 13.39 -18.26 -28.00
C ALA A 782 12.21 -17.34 -27.64
N ALA A 783 12.36 -16.03 -27.89
CA ALA A 783 11.28 -15.05 -27.70
C ALA A 783 10.17 -15.19 -28.77
N ALA A 784 10.54 -15.53 -30.01
CA ALA A 784 9.56 -15.84 -31.07
C ALA A 784 8.74 -17.11 -30.74
N ARG A 785 9.36 -18.14 -30.15
CA ARG A 785 8.65 -19.33 -29.66
C ARG A 785 7.69 -18.98 -28.52
N GLU A 786 8.14 -18.27 -27.49
CA GLU A 786 7.27 -17.86 -26.38
C GLU A 786 6.06 -17.04 -26.87
N LEU A 787 6.27 -16.12 -27.82
CA LEU A 787 5.19 -15.37 -28.45
C LEU A 787 4.17 -16.30 -29.14
N SER A 788 4.64 -17.30 -29.90
CA SER A 788 3.76 -18.27 -30.58
C SER A 788 2.98 -19.20 -29.62
N PHE A 789 3.50 -19.46 -28.42
CA PHE A 789 2.81 -20.28 -27.41
C PHE A 789 1.81 -19.48 -26.58
N ARG A 790 2.11 -18.22 -26.23
CA ARG A 790 1.24 -17.41 -25.34
C ARG A 790 0.16 -16.62 -26.09
N LEU A 791 0.41 -16.30 -27.36
CA LEU A 791 -0.40 -15.41 -28.19
C LEU A 791 -0.80 -16.01 -29.55
N ARG A 792 -0.87 -17.34 -29.63
CA ARG A 792 -1.25 -18.07 -30.85
C ARG A 792 -2.51 -17.51 -31.50
N LEU A 793 -2.40 -17.04 -32.75
CA LEU A 793 -3.53 -16.36 -33.40
C LEU A 793 -4.72 -17.29 -33.68
N ALA A 794 -4.49 -18.60 -33.84
CA ALA A 794 -5.55 -19.60 -33.95
C ALA A 794 -6.55 -19.47 -32.78
N ASP A 795 -6.04 -19.54 -31.55
CA ASP A 795 -6.85 -19.59 -30.33
C ASP A 795 -7.53 -18.24 -30.07
N ILE A 796 -6.82 -17.13 -30.29
CA ILE A 796 -7.38 -15.77 -30.19
C ILE A 796 -8.50 -15.55 -31.23
N SER A 797 -8.38 -16.13 -32.43
CA SER A 797 -9.43 -16.02 -33.45
C SER A 797 -10.69 -16.81 -33.08
N ILE A 798 -10.54 -17.99 -32.48
CA ILE A 798 -11.65 -18.78 -31.91
C ILE A 798 -12.34 -17.98 -30.79
N GLU A 799 -11.58 -17.34 -29.90
CA GLU A 799 -12.13 -16.53 -28.80
C GLU A 799 -12.86 -15.27 -29.28
N LYS A 800 -12.28 -14.52 -30.22
CA LYS A 800 -12.82 -13.22 -30.67
C LYS A 800 -13.93 -13.35 -31.73
N PHE A 801 -13.92 -14.40 -32.55
CA PHE A 801 -14.86 -14.56 -33.67
C PHE A 801 -15.71 -15.85 -33.61
N GLY A 802 -15.46 -16.75 -32.67
CA GLY A 802 -16.18 -18.02 -32.53
C GLY A 802 -15.85 -19.04 -33.63
N SER A 803 -14.74 -18.88 -34.35
CA SER A 803 -14.27 -19.76 -35.42
C SER A 803 -12.78 -19.53 -35.67
N ASP A 804 -12.04 -20.60 -35.92
CA ASP A 804 -10.63 -20.49 -36.31
C ASP A 804 -10.51 -19.90 -37.73
N ILE A 805 -9.87 -18.74 -37.82
CA ILE A 805 -9.61 -18.02 -39.08
C ILE A 805 -8.60 -18.78 -39.96
N ILE A 806 -7.71 -19.59 -39.39
CA ILE A 806 -6.69 -20.35 -40.14
C ILE A 806 -7.33 -21.53 -40.87
N SER A 807 -8.23 -22.28 -40.23
CA SER A 807 -8.98 -23.41 -40.84
C SER A 807 -9.91 -23.01 -41.99
N MET A 808 -10.21 -21.71 -42.12
CA MET A 808 -11.18 -21.15 -43.06
C MET A 808 -10.56 -19.99 -43.86
N PRO A 809 -9.47 -20.22 -44.62
CA PRO A 809 -8.84 -19.17 -45.40
C PRO A 809 -9.82 -18.61 -46.44
N PRO A 810 -9.73 -17.32 -46.82
CA PRO A 810 -10.60 -16.72 -47.83
C PRO A 810 -10.54 -17.50 -49.14
N GLN A 811 -11.58 -18.30 -49.42
CA GLN A 811 -11.73 -18.89 -50.74
C GLN A 811 -12.04 -17.76 -51.71
N GLU A 812 -11.00 -17.31 -52.43
CA GLU A 812 -11.12 -16.32 -53.49
C GLU A 812 -12.27 -16.69 -54.42
N ALA A 813 -13.13 -15.71 -54.70
CA ALA A 813 -14.32 -15.91 -55.52
C ALA A 813 -13.95 -15.92 -57.02
N TYR A 814 -13.13 -16.92 -57.42
CA TYR A 814 -12.88 -17.27 -58.81
C TYR A 814 -14.20 -17.52 -59.52
N THR A 815 -14.69 -16.51 -60.24
CA THR A 815 -15.90 -16.60 -61.08
C THR A 815 -15.62 -17.30 -62.40
N GLU A 816 -14.91 -18.44 -62.34
CA GLU A 816 -14.75 -19.34 -63.48
C GLU A 816 -16.10 -19.95 -63.85
N ALA A 817 -16.71 -19.41 -64.91
CA ALA A 817 -17.96 -19.88 -65.47
C ALA A 817 -17.81 -21.24 -66.15
N THR A 818 -17.71 -22.30 -65.37
CA THR A 818 -17.59 -23.69 -65.86
C THR A 818 -18.94 -24.39 -65.96
N THR A 819 -19.15 -25.01 -67.12
CA THR A 819 -20.32 -25.85 -67.44
C THR A 819 -20.35 -27.13 -66.60
N PRO A 820 -21.55 -27.69 -66.29
CA PRO A 820 -21.66 -28.85 -65.42
C PRO A 820 -21.07 -30.14 -66.04
N SER A 821 -20.37 -30.92 -65.21
CA SER A 821 -20.01 -32.32 -65.51
C SER A 821 -20.22 -33.21 -64.28
N SER A 822 -20.25 -34.52 -64.49
CA SER A 822 -20.91 -35.50 -63.61
C SER A 822 -20.12 -35.87 -62.34
N PRO A 823 -20.81 -36.27 -61.25
CA PRO A 823 -20.18 -36.51 -59.95
C PRO A 823 -19.48 -37.88 -59.86
N THR A 824 -18.31 -37.90 -59.22
CA THR A 824 -17.68 -39.12 -58.68
C THR A 824 -17.47 -38.97 -57.17
N LYS A 825 -17.50 -40.10 -56.45
CA LYS A 825 -17.62 -40.11 -54.98
C LYS A 825 -16.25 -40.15 -54.29
N SER A 826 -16.03 -39.25 -53.34
CA SER A 826 -15.17 -39.49 -52.18
C SER A 826 -15.92 -39.08 -50.90
N LYS A 827 -15.57 -39.71 -49.76
CA LYS A 827 -16.16 -39.39 -48.45
C LYS A 827 -15.17 -38.56 -47.64
N ARG A 828 -15.59 -37.39 -47.16
CA ARG A 828 -15.13 -36.83 -45.88
C ARG A 828 -16.38 -36.44 -45.08
N ASN A 829 -16.35 -36.60 -43.76
CA ASN A 829 -17.53 -36.44 -42.92
C ASN A 829 -17.88 -34.95 -42.77
N SER A 830 -19.13 -34.59 -43.05
CA SER A 830 -19.62 -33.23 -42.83
C SER A 830 -20.02 -33.02 -41.37
N LEU A 831 -19.22 -32.25 -40.63
CA LEU A 831 -19.73 -31.54 -39.45
C LEU A 831 -20.68 -30.41 -39.90
N HIS A 832 -21.57 -29.98 -39.01
CA HIS A 832 -22.72 -29.16 -39.41
C HIS A 832 -22.35 -27.74 -39.86
N ARG A 833 -22.31 -27.53 -41.18
CA ARG A 833 -22.27 -26.21 -41.83
C ARG A 833 -23.55 -25.42 -41.54
N ARG A 834 -23.62 -24.71 -40.40
CA ARG A 834 -24.61 -23.66 -40.18
C ARG A 834 -24.35 -22.52 -41.16
N SER A 835 -25.40 -21.97 -41.76
CA SER A 835 -25.27 -20.87 -42.72
C SER A 835 -24.95 -19.56 -41.99
N LEU A 836 -23.69 -19.14 -42.02
CA LEU A 836 -23.28 -17.82 -41.53
C LEU A 836 -23.91 -16.71 -42.38
N SER A 837 -24.23 -15.58 -41.76
CA SER A 837 -24.71 -14.39 -42.46
C SER A 837 -23.60 -13.77 -43.31
N GLY A 838 -23.95 -13.27 -44.50
CA GLY A 838 -22.97 -12.68 -45.44
C GLY A 838 -22.17 -11.51 -44.86
N SER A 839 -22.71 -10.80 -43.87
CA SER A 839 -22.00 -9.71 -43.18
C SER A 839 -20.81 -10.21 -42.34
N ASN A 840 -20.93 -11.37 -41.69
CA ASN A 840 -19.87 -11.92 -40.85
C ASN A 840 -18.71 -12.43 -41.71
N ASN A 841 -19.00 -12.96 -42.90
CA ASN A 841 -17.99 -13.48 -43.81
C ASN A 841 -17.02 -12.38 -44.30
N ILE A 842 -17.52 -11.16 -44.54
CA ILE A 842 -16.69 -10.01 -44.94
C ILE A 842 -15.76 -9.59 -43.78
N ALA A 843 -16.25 -9.62 -42.54
CA ALA A 843 -15.43 -9.30 -41.36
C ALA A 843 -14.31 -10.34 -41.15
N LEU A 844 -14.61 -11.64 -41.26
CA LEU A 844 -13.64 -12.73 -41.16
C LEU A 844 -12.55 -12.64 -42.24
N VAL A 845 -12.93 -12.37 -43.49
CA VAL A 845 -11.97 -12.19 -44.61
C VAL A 845 -11.06 -10.97 -44.38
N SER A 846 -11.60 -9.86 -43.86
CA SER A 846 -10.81 -8.68 -43.49
C SER A 846 -9.83 -8.97 -42.34
N ALA A 847 -10.28 -9.74 -41.33
CA ALA A 847 -9.45 -10.15 -40.20
C ALA A 847 -8.30 -11.09 -40.61
N TYR A 848 -8.54 -12.01 -41.56
CA TYR A 848 -7.52 -12.90 -42.13
C TYR A 848 -6.38 -12.11 -42.79
N TYR A 849 -6.69 -11.18 -43.71
CA TYR A 849 -5.67 -10.46 -44.47
C TYR A 849 -4.78 -9.56 -43.59
N LYS A 850 -5.28 -9.09 -42.44
CA LYS A 850 -4.44 -8.39 -41.44
C LYS A 850 -3.56 -9.36 -40.65
N ALA A 851 -4.09 -10.53 -40.30
CA ALA A 851 -3.36 -11.55 -39.56
C ALA A 851 -2.27 -12.26 -40.39
N GLN A 852 -2.38 -12.29 -41.72
CA GLN A 852 -1.51 -13.07 -42.60
C GLN A 852 -0.01 -12.91 -42.30
N ARG A 853 0.50 -11.69 -42.13
CA ARG A 853 1.92 -11.44 -41.80
C ARG A 853 2.36 -12.04 -40.45
N VAL A 854 1.45 -12.10 -39.48
CA VAL A 854 1.70 -12.72 -38.17
C VAL A 854 1.60 -14.24 -38.30
N LEU A 855 0.61 -14.76 -39.01
CA LEU A 855 0.46 -16.19 -39.28
C LEU A 855 1.69 -16.77 -40.01
N ASP A 856 2.23 -16.03 -40.99
CA ASP A 856 3.44 -16.37 -41.74
C ASP A 856 4.67 -16.50 -40.82
N LEU A 857 4.81 -15.59 -39.85
CA LEU A 857 5.94 -15.53 -38.90
C LEU A 857 5.76 -16.48 -37.70
N GLU A 858 4.52 -16.69 -37.24
CA GLU A 858 4.13 -17.67 -36.24
C GLU A 858 4.39 -19.10 -36.75
N SER A 859 4.03 -19.39 -38.01
CA SER A 859 4.34 -20.67 -38.67
C SER A 859 5.85 -20.93 -38.77
N LEU A 860 6.65 -19.88 -38.98
CA LEU A 860 8.11 -19.98 -38.98
C LEU A 860 8.67 -20.30 -37.58
N ALA A 861 8.14 -19.67 -36.54
CA ALA A 861 8.56 -19.91 -35.15
C ALA A 861 8.20 -21.33 -34.68
N ILE A 862 6.95 -21.77 -34.91
CA ILE A 862 6.49 -23.13 -34.62
C ILE A 862 7.29 -24.16 -35.45
N GLY A 863 7.60 -23.83 -36.71
CA GLY A 863 8.46 -24.65 -37.56
C GLY A 863 9.84 -24.90 -36.95
N PHE A 864 10.52 -23.88 -36.43
CA PHE A 864 11.81 -24.08 -35.76
C PHE A 864 11.70 -24.84 -34.44
N ASP A 865 10.65 -24.65 -33.65
CA ASP A 865 10.49 -25.42 -32.40
C ASP A 865 10.29 -26.90 -32.71
N ALA A 866 9.43 -27.24 -33.67
CA ALA A 866 9.23 -28.63 -34.08
C ALA A 866 10.52 -29.29 -34.64
N VAL A 867 11.49 -28.53 -35.16
CA VAL A 867 12.85 -29.03 -35.48
C VAL A 867 13.64 -29.39 -34.21
N GLU A 868 13.62 -28.52 -33.19
CA GLU A 868 14.33 -28.73 -31.91
C GLU A 868 13.70 -29.88 -31.10
N GLN A 869 12.37 -29.95 -31.00
CA GLN A 869 11.67 -31.05 -30.35
C GLN A 869 11.91 -32.38 -31.07
N PHE A 870 11.86 -32.40 -32.41
CA PHE A 870 12.24 -33.57 -33.21
C PHE A 870 13.67 -34.02 -32.92
N ALA A 871 14.62 -33.08 -32.79
CA ALA A 871 16.00 -33.39 -32.46
C ALA A 871 16.13 -34.04 -31.08
N HIS A 872 15.43 -33.51 -30.06
CA HIS A 872 15.41 -34.08 -28.73
C HIS A 872 14.84 -35.50 -28.74
N VAL A 873 13.70 -35.74 -29.38
CA VAL A 873 13.09 -37.08 -29.49
C VAL A 873 14.02 -38.05 -30.25
N HIS A 874 14.66 -37.61 -31.33
CA HIS A 874 15.63 -38.42 -32.08
C HIS A 874 16.84 -38.81 -31.21
N GLU A 875 17.41 -37.88 -30.46
CA GLU A 875 18.58 -38.12 -29.62
C GLU A 875 18.25 -38.99 -28.40
N GLN A 876 17.08 -38.76 -27.76
CA GLN A 876 16.55 -39.63 -26.70
C GLN A 876 16.26 -41.04 -27.23
N MET A 877 15.61 -41.20 -28.38
CA MET A 877 15.36 -42.51 -28.99
C MET A 877 16.67 -43.25 -29.31
N SER A 878 17.71 -42.54 -29.74
CA SER A 878 19.06 -43.09 -29.98
C SER A 878 19.75 -43.57 -28.70
N LYS A 879 19.51 -42.89 -27.56
CA LYS A 879 19.94 -43.32 -26.21
C LYS A 879 19.13 -44.53 -25.74
N THR A 880 17.80 -44.49 -25.84
CA THR A 880 16.87 -45.52 -25.34
C THR A 880 16.92 -46.82 -26.17
N LYS A 881 17.18 -46.76 -27.48
CA LYS A 881 17.42 -47.96 -28.33
C LYS A 881 18.55 -48.85 -27.81
N ARG A 882 19.49 -48.31 -27.02
CA ARG A 882 20.56 -49.08 -26.34
C ARG A 882 20.09 -49.78 -25.07
N ARG A 883 19.01 -49.30 -24.44
CA ARG A 883 18.43 -49.82 -23.18
C ARG A 883 17.29 -50.85 -23.38
N ARG A 884 16.81 -51.04 -24.61
CA ARG A 884 15.81 -52.05 -25.03
C ARG A 884 14.39 -51.93 -24.44
N ASP A 885 13.99 -50.76 -23.95
CA ASP A 885 12.59 -50.51 -23.57
C ASP A 885 11.71 -50.35 -24.83
N SER A 886 10.87 -51.34 -25.13
CA SER A 886 9.98 -51.32 -26.29
C SER A 886 8.72 -50.46 -26.13
N GLY A 887 8.33 -50.12 -24.90
CA GLY A 887 7.15 -49.29 -24.65
C GLY A 887 7.46 -47.83 -24.92
N THR A 888 8.48 -47.29 -24.25
CA THR A 888 8.93 -45.90 -24.41
C THR A 888 9.39 -45.62 -25.83
N LEU A 889 10.02 -46.57 -26.52
CA LEU A 889 10.40 -46.43 -27.93
C LEU A 889 9.20 -46.35 -28.89
N LYS A 890 8.03 -46.85 -28.52
CA LYS A 890 6.81 -46.70 -29.31
C LYS A 890 6.22 -45.30 -29.13
N GLY A 891 6.17 -44.79 -27.88
CA GLY A 891 5.78 -43.41 -27.58
C GLY A 891 6.63 -42.41 -28.36
N MET A 892 7.95 -42.46 -28.19
CA MET A 892 8.91 -41.65 -28.95
C MET A 892 8.76 -41.76 -30.48
N GLY A 893 8.26 -42.88 -31.00
CA GLY A 893 7.96 -43.05 -32.43
C GLY A 893 6.65 -42.39 -32.89
N GLN A 894 5.69 -42.21 -31.98
CA GLN A 894 4.48 -41.44 -32.21
C GLN A 894 4.79 -39.94 -32.14
N ASP A 895 5.46 -39.49 -31.09
CA ASP A 895 5.89 -38.09 -30.89
C ASP A 895 6.72 -37.60 -32.09
N MET A 896 7.69 -38.41 -32.53
CA MET A 896 8.53 -38.13 -33.72
C MET A 896 7.71 -38.00 -35.01
N ASN A 897 6.61 -38.76 -35.16
CA ASN A 897 5.72 -38.64 -36.31
C ASN A 897 4.82 -37.39 -36.21
N GLU A 898 4.43 -37.00 -35.01
CA GLU A 898 3.66 -35.77 -34.76
C GLU A 898 4.49 -34.54 -35.11
N TYR A 899 5.73 -34.41 -34.60
CA TYR A 899 6.62 -33.31 -34.98
C TYR A 899 6.94 -33.28 -36.48
N VAL A 900 7.10 -34.43 -37.14
CA VAL A 900 7.25 -34.48 -38.61
C VAL A 900 6.00 -33.97 -39.34
N THR A 901 4.81 -34.21 -38.80
CA THR A 901 3.54 -33.71 -39.37
C THR A 901 3.39 -32.21 -39.17
N VAL A 902 3.66 -31.69 -37.97
CA VAL A 902 3.68 -30.24 -37.69
C VAL A 902 4.70 -29.52 -38.59
N LEU A 903 5.89 -30.10 -38.78
CA LEU A 903 6.88 -29.55 -39.71
C LEU A 903 6.40 -29.56 -41.17
N GLU A 904 5.69 -30.60 -41.62
CA GLU A 904 5.13 -30.67 -42.98
C GLU A 904 4.05 -29.60 -43.19
N GLU A 905 3.25 -29.27 -42.17
CA GLU A 905 2.28 -28.17 -42.18
C GLU A 905 2.97 -26.78 -42.18
N CYS A 906 3.91 -26.52 -41.25
CA CYS A 906 4.63 -25.24 -41.17
C CYS A 906 5.48 -24.96 -42.42
N VAL A 907 6.17 -25.97 -42.95
CA VAL A 907 6.92 -25.83 -44.21
C VAL A 907 5.96 -25.66 -45.39
N GLY A 908 4.81 -26.35 -45.39
CA GLY A 908 3.75 -26.14 -46.37
C GLY A 908 3.30 -24.68 -46.47
N ALA A 909 3.13 -23.99 -45.33
CA ALA A 909 2.80 -22.57 -45.28
C ALA A 909 3.92 -21.66 -45.85
N VAL A 910 5.18 -21.89 -45.45
CA VAL A 910 6.35 -21.11 -45.91
C VAL A 910 6.62 -21.27 -47.42
N VAL A 911 6.15 -22.36 -48.02
CA VAL A 911 6.35 -22.70 -49.43
C VAL A 911 5.34 -22.03 -50.39
N ILE A 912 4.26 -21.42 -49.88
CA ILE A 912 3.25 -20.72 -50.68
C ILE A 912 3.87 -19.50 -51.39
N GLU A 913 3.46 -19.20 -52.63
CA GLU A 913 4.06 -18.15 -53.49
C GLU A 913 3.98 -16.74 -52.88
N ASP A 914 2.94 -16.46 -52.08
CA ASP A 914 2.71 -15.18 -51.41
C ASP A 914 3.15 -15.16 -49.92
N TRP A 915 4.01 -16.09 -49.47
CA TRP A 915 4.49 -16.11 -48.07
C TRP A 915 5.34 -14.87 -47.73
N LEU A 916 4.95 -14.17 -46.66
CA LEU A 916 5.49 -12.88 -46.21
C LEU A 916 5.49 -11.83 -47.33
N PRO A 917 4.29 -11.36 -47.75
CA PRO A 917 4.11 -10.60 -48.99
C PRO A 917 4.73 -9.19 -48.91
N THR A 918 5.22 -8.72 -50.06
CA THR A 918 6.08 -7.53 -50.16
C THR A 918 5.45 -6.27 -49.57
N SER A 919 6.19 -5.52 -48.75
CA SER A 919 5.66 -4.30 -48.14
C SER A 919 5.69 -3.09 -49.09
N THR A 920 4.83 -2.10 -48.79
CA THR A 920 4.86 -0.77 -49.41
C THR A 920 5.85 0.16 -48.72
N ASP A 921 6.29 -0.17 -47.50
CA ASP A 921 7.40 0.48 -46.80
C ASP A 921 8.72 -0.21 -47.17
N ALA A 922 9.72 0.59 -47.54
CA ALA A 922 11.02 0.11 -48.00
C ALA A 922 11.90 -0.42 -46.86
N GLU A 923 11.78 0.12 -45.64
CA GLU A 923 12.54 -0.37 -44.48
C GLU A 923 11.98 -1.72 -44.00
N GLU A 924 10.65 -1.86 -43.99
CA GLU A 924 10.00 -3.14 -43.70
C GLU A 924 10.24 -4.21 -44.80
N GLU A 925 10.30 -3.83 -46.08
CA GLU A 925 10.63 -4.77 -47.16
C GLU A 925 12.09 -5.26 -47.09
N GLU A 926 13.03 -4.43 -46.64
CA GLU A 926 14.41 -4.87 -46.36
C GLU A 926 14.46 -5.85 -45.18
N ASP A 927 13.72 -5.56 -44.10
CA ASP A 927 13.55 -6.48 -42.97
C ASP A 927 12.94 -7.84 -43.41
N PHE A 928 11.89 -7.84 -44.25
CA PHE A 928 11.24 -9.06 -44.73
C PHE A 928 12.04 -9.82 -45.80
N GLU A 929 12.80 -9.15 -46.67
CA GLU A 929 13.76 -9.81 -47.56
C GLU A 929 14.92 -10.43 -46.76
N HIS A 930 15.37 -9.80 -45.67
CA HIS A 930 16.31 -10.43 -44.75
C HIS A 930 15.71 -11.71 -44.17
N ILE A 931 14.51 -11.66 -43.57
CA ILE A 931 13.87 -12.85 -42.97
C ILE A 931 13.69 -13.97 -44.00
N ARG A 932 13.20 -13.66 -45.22
CA ARG A 932 13.05 -14.64 -46.31
C ARG A 932 14.38 -15.25 -46.76
N THR A 933 15.43 -14.46 -46.90
CA THR A 933 16.74 -14.96 -47.37
C THR A 933 17.55 -15.66 -46.29
N THR A 934 17.33 -15.31 -45.03
CA THR A 934 17.98 -15.90 -43.85
C THR A 934 17.31 -17.21 -43.45
N TYR A 935 16.00 -17.24 -43.17
CA TYR A 935 15.38 -18.37 -42.46
C TYR A 935 14.76 -19.46 -43.34
N ILE A 936 14.25 -19.14 -44.54
CA ILE A 936 13.69 -20.16 -45.47
C ILE A 936 14.73 -21.27 -45.77
N PRO A 937 16.02 -20.96 -46.07
CA PRO A 937 17.02 -22.00 -46.31
C PRO A 937 17.38 -22.82 -45.06
N GLU A 938 17.30 -22.22 -43.86
CA GLU A 938 17.58 -22.91 -42.60
C GLU A 938 16.50 -23.97 -42.32
N LEU A 939 15.22 -23.56 -42.33
CA LEU A 939 14.08 -24.44 -42.05
C LEU A 939 13.95 -25.57 -43.08
N LEU A 940 14.07 -25.28 -44.39
CA LEU A 940 13.93 -26.30 -45.44
C LEU A 940 15.04 -27.37 -45.40
N LEU A 941 16.26 -27.00 -44.99
CA LEU A 941 17.37 -27.95 -44.85
C LEU A 941 17.26 -28.80 -43.58
N ASP A 942 16.78 -28.23 -42.47
CA ASP A 942 16.51 -29.02 -41.26
C ASP A 942 15.27 -29.91 -41.41
N TRP A 943 14.21 -29.47 -42.08
CA TRP A 943 13.05 -30.31 -42.42
C TRP A 943 13.44 -31.51 -43.27
N HIS A 944 14.21 -31.28 -44.33
CA HIS A 944 14.76 -32.37 -45.14
C HIS A 944 15.55 -33.36 -44.27
N ASN A 945 16.40 -32.86 -43.37
CA ASN A 945 17.19 -33.74 -42.51
C ASN A 945 16.31 -34.46 -41.47
N ALA A 946 15.25 -33.82 -40.95
CA ALA A 946 14.26 -34.45 -40.11
C ALA A 946 13.56 -35.61 -40.84
N LEU A 947 13.05 -35.39 -42.06
CA LEU A 947 12.50 -36.45 -42.92
C LEU A 947 13.50 -37.58 -43.17
N TYR A 948 14.76 -37.25 -43.47
CA TYR A 948 15.81 -38.25 -43.69
C TYR A 948 16.02 -39.12 -42.46
N TYR A 949 16.22 -38.54 -41.28
CA TYR A 949 16.42 -39.31 -40.04
C TYR A 949 15.14 -40.06 -39.63
N ALA A 950 13.96 -39.45 -39.76
CA ALA A 950 12.66 -40.07 -39.51
C ALA A 950 12.45 -41.33 -40.38
N SER A 951 12.85 -41.28 -41.66
CA SER A 951 12.75 -42.44 -42.57
C SER A 951 13.68 -43.61 -42.24
N HIS A 952 14.65 -43.42 -41.32
CA HIS A 952 15.52 -44.46 -40.79
C HIS A 952 15.15 -44.90 -39.36
N THR A 953 14.22 -44.20 -38.69
CA THR A 953 13.75 -44.51 -37.32
C THR A 953 12.31 -45.02 -37.26
N LEU A 954 11.45 -44.56 -38.17
CA LEU A 954 10.04 -44.92 -38.32
C LEU A 954 9.85 -45.89 -39.49
N GLU A 955 8.82 -46.73 -39.44
CA GLU A 955 8.46 -47.66 -40.53
C GLU A 955 7.70 -46.98 -41.69
N ARG A 956 7.84 -45.66 -41.84
CA ARG A 956 7.23 -44.84 -42.90
C ARG A 956 8.14 -44.73 -44.13
N HIS A 957 7.90 -45.60 -45.11
CA HIS A 957 8.73 -45.71 -46.32
C HIS A 957 8.57 -44.52 -47.30
N ASP A 958 7.53 -43.72 -47.13
CA ASP A 958 7.18 -42.50 -47.87
C ASP A 958 8.10 -41.30 -47.55
N LEU A 959 8.53 -41.14 -46.30
CA LEU A 959 9.30 -39.96 -45.85
C LEU A 959 10.62 -39.76 -46.63
N LEU A 960 11.31 -40.84 -46.99
CA LEU A 960 12.55 -40.75 -47.77
C LEU A 960 12.31 -40.30 -49.22
N THR A 961 11.12 -40.54 -49.77
CA THR A 961 10.70 -39.96 -51.06
C THR A 961 10.22 -38.51 -50.90
N SER A 962 9.58 -38.16 -49.79
CA SER A 962 9.21 -36.77 -49.47
C SER A 962 10.42 -35.83 -49.40
N CYS A 963 11.61 -36.33 -49.01
CA CYS A 963 12.87 -35.58 -49.08
C CYS A 963 13.15 -34.96 -50.47
N MET A 964 12.66 -35.57 -51.56
CA MET A 964 12.87 -35.05 -52.93
C MET A 964 11.93 -33.88 -53.27
N VAL A 965 10.87 -33.64 -52.49
CA VAL A 965 9.88 -32.59 -52.76
C VAL A 965 10.49 -31.19 -52.65
N VAL A 966 11.51 -30.98 -51.81
CA VAL A 966 12.27 -29.71 -51.76
C VAL A 966 12.86 -29.34 -53.13
N SER A 967 13.26 -30.33 -53.95
CA SER A 967 13.75 -30.08 -55.32
C SER A 967 12.65 -29.64 -56.28
N ILE A 968 11.40 -30.03 -56.03
CA ILE A 968 10.22 -29.59 -56.80
C ILE A 968 9.91 -28.15 -56.39
N TRP A 969 9.88 -27.84 -55.10
CA TRP A 969 9.63 -26.48 -54.60
C TRP A 969 10.71 -25.49 -55.06
N ALA A 970 11.98 -25.80 -54.86
CA ALA A 970 13.13 -24.97 -55.28
C ALA A 970 13.36 -24.92 -56.81
N ALA A 971 12.47 -25.50 -57.61
CA ALA A 971 12.47 -25.41 -59.07
C ALA A 971 11.18 -24.79 -59.65
N ASN A 972 10.07 -24.81 -58.93
CA ASN A 972 8.80 -24.19 -59.36
C ASN A 972 8.57 -22.81 -58.72
N TYR A 973 9.05 -22.58 -57.50
CA TYR A 973 8.78 -21.35 -56.75
C TYR A 973 9.96 -20.38 -56.73
N GLU A 974 9.73 -19.13 -57.17
CA GLU A 974 10.81 -18.14 -57.33
C GLU A 974 11.38 -17.69 -55.97
N HIS A 975 10.56 -17.49 -54.94
CA HIS A 975 11.02 -16.99 -53.63
C HIS A 975 11.99 -17.96 -52.95
N ILE A 976 11.71 -19.27 -52.99
CA ILE A 976 12.63 -20.32 -52.49
C ILE A 976 13.93 -20.32 -53.30
N THR A 977 13.83 -20.22 -54.63
CA THR A 977 15.00 -20.14 -55.53
C THR A 977 15.87 -18.92 -55.21
N ARG A 978 15.24 -17.76 -54.97
CA ARG A 978 15.85 -16.50 -54.56
C ARG A 978 16.50 -16.59 -53.17
N ALA A 979 15.85 -17.24 -52.21
CA ALA A 979 16.39 -17.44 -50.86
C ALA A 979 17.67 -18.30 -50.87
N PHE A 980 17.65 -19.46 -51.53
CA PHE A 980 18.84 -20.34 -51.64
C PHE A 980 19.98 -19.77 -52.48
N THR A 981 19.69 -18.88 -53.45
CA THR A 981 20.73 -18.21 -54.24
C THR A 981 21.33 -17.00 -53.53
N LYS A 982 20.51 -16.14 -52.89
CA LYS A 982 21.01 -14.98 -52.11
C LYS A 982 21.82 -15.41 -50.88
N SER A 983 21.34 -16.40 -50.12
CA SER A 983 22.09 -17.02 -49.01
C SER A 983 23.33 -17.82 -49.46
N ARG A 984 23.48 -18.06 -50.77
CA ARG A 984 24.52 -18.91 -51.40
C ARG A 984 24.47 -20.39 -50.99
N ARG A 985 23.38 -20.85 -50.37
CA ARG A 985 23.20 -22.23 -49.88
C ARG A 985 22.71 -23.23 -50.93
N MET A 986 22.45 -22.81 -52.18
CA MET A 986 22.03 -23.70 -53.27
C MET A 986 22.95 -24.93 -53.48
N ALA A 987 24.27 -24.79 -53.28
CA ALA A 987 25.21 -25.91 -53.37
C ALA A 987 25.05 -26.92 -52.20
N GLU A 988 24.61 -26.45 -51.03
CA GLU A 988 24.29 -27.30 -49.89
C GLU A 988 22.98 -28.06 -50.12
N LEU A 989 21.94 -27.40 -50.64
CA LEU A 989 20.69 -28.05 -51.02
C LEU A 989 20.92 -29.21 -52.02
N VAL A 990 21.79 -29.00 -53.02
CA VAL A 990 22.18 -30.06 -53.97
C VAL A 990 23.00 -31.18 -53.30
N ASP A 991 23.96 -30.84 -52.43
CA ASP A 991 24.72 -31.83 -51.65
C ASP A 991 23.79 -32.69 -50.75
N VAL A 992 22.74 -32.07 -50.18
CA VAL A 992 21.73 -32.68 -49.31
C VAL A 992 20.79 -33.61 -50.09
N LEU A 993 20.19 -33.13 -51.18
CA LEU A 993 19.34 -33.93 -52.08
C LEU A 993 20.09 -35.14 -52.67
N ALA A 994 21.37 -34.98 -53.02
CA ALA A 994 22.20 -36.07 -53.52
C ALA A 994 22.40 -37.20 -52.49
N LEU A 995 22.43 -36.88 -51.19
CA LEU A 995 22.57 -37.87 -50.12
C LEU A 995 21.28 -38.65 -49.88
N SER A 996 20.11 -38.01 -49.92
CA SER A 996 18.81 -38.70 -49.87
C SER A 996 18.55 -39.52 -51.13
N SER A 997 18.88 -39.00 -52.31
CA SER A 997 18.84 -39.75 -53.58
C SER A 997 19.71 -41.02 -53.54
N LYS A 998 20.91 -40.93 -52.97
CA LYS A 998 21.77 -42.09 -52.71
C LYS A 998 21.14 -43.09 -51.73
N ALA A 999 20.46 -42.62 -50.69
CA ALA A 999 19.76 -43.49 -49.73
C ALA A 999 18.55 -44.21 -50.34
N LEU A 1000 17.81 -43.56 -51.27
CA LEU A 1000 16.75 -44.21 -52.05
C LEU A 1000 17.30 -45.39 -52.86
N VAL A 1001 18.38 -45.18 -53.63
CA VAL A 1001 19.04 -46.25 -54.42
C VAL A 1001 19.54 -47.40 -53.53
N ILE A 1002 20.14 -47.08 -52.38
CA ILE A 1002 20.59 -48.09 -51.40
C ILE A 1002 19.39 -48.90 -50.89
N ARG A 1003 18.30 -48.24 -50.49
CA ARG A 1003 17.11 -48.91 -49.94
C ARG A 1003 16.44 -49.82 -50.97
N ASP A 1004 16.19 -49.33 -52.19
CA ASP A 1004 15.47 -50.12 -53.21
C ASP A 1004 16.29 -51.33 -53.66
N SER A 1005 17.62 -51.20 -53.77
CA SER A 1005 18.52 -52.34 -54.05
C SER A 1005 18.50 -53.46 -52.98
N SER A 1006 17.96 -53.18 -51.79
CA SER A 1006 17.81 -54.15 -50.69
C SER A 1006 16.43 -54.82 -50.62
N GLN A 1007 15.40 -54.24 -51.25
CA GLN A 1007 14.02 -54.74 -51.24
C GLN A 1007 13.56 -55.05 -52.66
N ARG A 1008 13.48 -56.34 -53.03
CA ARG A 1008 12.89 -56.75 -54.31
C ARG A 1008 11.38 -56.45 -54.35
N ARG A 1009 11.02 -55.29 -54.88
CA ARG A 1009 9.62 -54.91 -55.15
C ARG A 1009 9.01 -55.77 -56.25
N SER A 1010 7.70 -56.00 -56.15
CA SER A 1010 6.90 -56.57 -57.26
C SER A 1010 6.46 -55.46 -58.22
N PRO A 1011 6.19 -55.74 -59.52
CA PRO A 1011 6.07 -54.71 -60.58
C PRO A 1011 4.76 -53.87 -60.57
N MET A 1012 4.15 -53.64 -59.40
CA MET A 1012 2.79 -53.09 -59.30
C MET A 1012 2.65 -51.89 -58.33
N ASP A 1013 3.64 -51.63 -57.46
CA ASP A 1013 3.66 -50.49 -56.53
C ASP A 1013 4.42 -49.27 -57.10
N HIS A 1014 3.98 -48.78 -58.27
CA HIS A 1014 4.47 -47.52 -58.83
C HIS A 1014 3.61 -46.34 -58.37
N THR A 1015 4.05 -45.63 -57.34
CA THR A 1015 3.45 -44.35 -56.92
C THR A 1015 3.72 -43.25 -57.96
N THR A 1016 2.68 -42.89 -58.71
CA THR A 1016 2.68 -41.72 -59.62
C THR A 1016 2.26 -40.46 -58.85
N PHE A 1017 3.08 -39.41 -58.87
CA PHE A 1017 2.73 -38.12 -58.29
C PHE A 1017 1.85 -37.31 -59.25
N GLU A 1018 1.14 -36.28 -58.75
CA GLU A 1018 0.07 -35.57 -59.46
C GLU A 1018 0.46 -34.98 -60.82
N LYS A 1019 1.74 -34.57 -61.00
CA LYS A 1019 2.28 -34.07 -62.27
C LYS A 1019 2.85 -35.18 -63.18
N GLY A 1020 2.43 -36.43 -62.99
CA GLY A 1020 2.83 -37.60 -63.82
C GLY A 1020 4.26 -38.09 -63.58
N GLN A 1021 4.86 -37.78 -62.44
CA GLN A 1021 6.23 -38.17 -62.09
C GLN A 1021 6.28 -39.62 -61.56
N GLU A 1022 7.33 -40.36 -61.92
CA GLU A 1022 7.54 -41.75 -61.50
C GLU A 1022 8.91 -41.92 -60.83
N LEU A 1023 9.02 -42.79 -59.82
CA LEU A 1023 10.26 -43.02 -59.06
C LEU A 1023 11.39 -43.75 -59.84
N LYS A 1024 11.17 -44.09 -61.11
CA LYS A 1024 12.02 -45.00 -61.92
C LYS A 1024 13.50 -44.58 -62.11
N ILE A 1025 13.86 -43.35 -61.73
CA ILE A 1025 15.26 -42.88 -61.72
C ILE A 1025 16.07 -43.49 -60.56
N TRP A 1026 15.41 -44.02 -59.53
CA TRP A 1026 16.04 -44.69 -58.38
C TRP A 1026 16.08 -46.23 -58.48
N ASP A 1027 15.34 -46.83 -59.43
CA ASP A 1027 15.24 -48.26 -59.72
C ASP A 1027 16.53 -48.83 -60.37
N VAL A 1028 17.70 -48.67 -59.73
CA VAL A 1028 19.03 -48.92 -60.33
C VAL A 1028 19.63 -50.28 -59.95
N THR A 1029 20.06 -51.06 -60.95
CA THR A 1029 20.76 -52.35 -60.74
C THR A 1029 22.22 -52.17 -60.35
N ILE A 1030 22.50 -52.05 -59.05
CA ILE A 1030 23.86 -51.93 -58.46
C ILE A 1030 24.66 -53.24 -58.62
N SER A 1031 25.93 -53.16 -59.01
CA SER A 1031 26.84 -54.32 -59.08
C SER A 1031 27.30 -54.82 -57.70
N GLU A 1032 27.70 -56.09 -57.58
CA GLU A 1032 28.14 -56.66 -56.29
C GLU A 1032 29.41 -56.01 -55.71
N GLU A 1033 30.30 -55.49 -56.57
CA GLU A 1033 31.48 -54.72 -56.13
C GLU A 1033 31.06 -53.35 -55.58
N GLU A 1034 30.08 -52.70 -56.20
CA GLU A 1034 29.52 -51.43 -55.73
C GLU A 1034 28.68 -51.61 -54.46
N LYS A 1035 27.93 -52.70 -54.31
CA LYS A 1035 27.24 -53.05 -53.05
C LYS A 1035 28.22 -53.13 -51.89
N LYS A 1036 29.33 -53.86 -52.06
CA LYS A 1036 30.42 -53.89 -51.07
C LYS A 1036 31.02 -52.51 -50.81
N ARG A 1037 31.24 -51.70 -51.86
CA ARG A 1037 31.77 -50.33 -51.73
C ARG A 1037 30.80 -49.34 -51.07
N LEU A 1038 29.49 -49.59 -51.16
CA LEU A 1038 28.41 -48.79 -50.57
C LEU A 1038 27.99 -49.29 -49.17
N GLY A 1039 28.54 -50.41 -48.69
CA GLY A 1039 28.18 -51.01 -47.39
C GLY A 1039 26.84 -51.75 -47.40
N ILE A 1040 26.33 -52.13 -48.58
CA ILE A 1040 25.05 -52.83 -48.76
C ILE A 1040 25.28 -54.32 -48.48
N VAL A 1041 25.12 -54.71 -47.22
CA VAL A 1041 25.27 -56.09 -46.75
C VAL A 1041 24.14 -56.96 -47.33
N SER A 1042 24.50 -58.07 -47.97
CA SER A 1042 23.54 -59.04 -48.52
C SER A 1042 22.73 -59.68 -47.40
N SER A 1043 21.50 -60.11 -47.67
CA SER A 1043 20.73 -60.90 -46.69
C SER A 1043 21.40 -62.24 -46.34
N ALA A 1044 22.30 -62.74 -47.21
CA ALA A 1044 23.13 -63.91 -46.94
C ALA A 1044 24.27 -63.68 -45.94
N ASP A 1045 24.69 -62.42 -45.73
CA ASP A 1045 25.80 -62.05 -44.84
C ASP A 1045 25.30 -61.64 -43.42
N ARG A 1046 24.02 -61.88 -43.10
CA ARG A 1046 23.40 -61.59 -41.79
C ARG A 1046 23.27 -62.80 -40.86
N GLU A 1047 23.72 -63.99 -41.28
CA GLU A 1047 23.67 -65.25 -40.51
C GLU A 1047 25.06 -65.80 -40.17
N GLN A 1048 26.04 -64.91 -39.90
CA GLN A 1048 27.36 -65.22 -39.34
C GLN A 1048 27.74 -64.25 -38.22
#